data_AF-A0A2I2GHK6-F1
#
_entry.id   AF-A0A2I2GHK6-F1
#
_cell.length_a   1.000
_cell.length_b   1.000
_cell.length_c   1.000
_cell.angle_alpha   90.00
_cell.angle_beta   90.00
_cell.angle_gamma   90.00
#
_symmetry.space_group_name_H-M   'P 1'
#
loop_
_entity.id
_entity.type
_entity.pdbx_description
1 polymer ?
#
loop_
_entity_poly.entity_id
_entity_poly.type
_entity_poly.pdbx_seq_one_letter_code
_entity_poly.pdbx_strand_id
1 'polypeptide(L)'
;MAEPLHDSPVPASPRGPDAPPLSANSGQSANLEIRSGPPPMSEELKARLDKVIYSDIGITTLLTRLKQSVASARDFSTFLKKRSSLEEEHAQGLRKLSRSLYDAAHRPDNRQGTYGQSHNDLNRFHDRMADHGLQFAVSLQQMADDLHELASNIERGRKQWKQTGLSAEKRVLEAEASAEKAKAKYESLAEQYERVKTGDKAGGKFGLKGHKSAAQHEEELHRKVQNADSDYAAKVQAAQAARQELVSTHRPQAVHNMQQLISECDSGLTLQLQKFATFNEKLLLGQGLSISPLKDGTNSAIAPKSLYEVIQTIDNQKDYNEYILSHENNPAAIASEQIKYERHPTLGGSGPVVPASQPSTQNKRQSILPQSFSTQQLPPSQPSSQTPAPSSQPHPYPQGPDSYASPSFQQPPYPTNSGPPAPEKVPLNAAPTAPQPSPLPPPSNTFQSHLPPLKPVFGISLDELYERDGTAVPMIVYQCFQAIELFGLDMEGIYRLSGSANHINQMKSLFDNDSSQVDFTNPENFYHDVNSVAGLLKQFFRDLPDPLFTSQSYSDFINAARIDDDVKRRDSLHALVNNLPDAHYATLRAVILHLNKIQEHYTQNRMNAGNIAICFGPTLLSASTGGNIADAGWQVRVIETVLVNTFQIFDDD
;
A
#
# COMPACT_ATOMS: atom_id res chain seq x y z
N MET A 1 4.84 -12.56 -80.41
CA MET A 1 4.42 -11.17 -80.69
C MET A 1 4.65 -10.35 -79.43
N ALA A 2 5.44 -9.28 -79.57
CA ALA A 2 5.69 -8.17 -78.65
C ALA A 2 6.34 -8.43 -77.26
N GLU A 3 7.68 -8.27 -77.23
CA GLU A 3 8.50 -7.69 -76.15
C GLU A 3 8.13 -6.20 -75.90
N PRO A 4 8.55 -5.47 -74.81
CA PRO A 4 9.94 -5.44 -74.31
C PRO A 4 10.28 -5.01 -72.84
N LEU A 5 11.58 -5.16 -72.53
CA LEU A 5 12.50 -4.28 -71.74
C LEU A 5 12.46 -4.16 -70.19
N HIS A 6 13.54 -4.69 -69.60
CA HIS A 6 14.48 -4.09 -68.62
C HIS A 6 14.00 -2.97 -67.68
N ASP A 7 14.19 -3.17 -66.36
CA ASP A 7 14.67 -2.09 -65.49
C ASP A 7 15.66 -2.61 -64.41
N SER A 8 16.64 -1.78 -64.10
CA SER A 8 17.78 -2.03 -63.21
C SER A 8 17.41 -1.83 -61.73
N PRO A 9 18.22 -2.32 -60.75
CA PRO A 9 17.88 -2.16 -59.34
C PRO A 9 18.14 -0.73 -58.86
N VAL A 10 17.12 -0.15 -58.22
CA VAL A 10 17.15 1.16 -57.55
C VAL A 10 18.10 1.12 -56.33
N PRO A 11 18.96 2.12 -56.10
CA PRO A 11 19.80 2.19 -54.91
C PRO A 11 18.94 2.49 -53.68
N ALA A 12 19.04 1.63 -52.66
CA ALA A 12 18.36 1.84 -51.38
C ALA A 12 18.89 3.10 -50.68
N SER A 13 17.97 4.00 -50.31
CA SER A 13 18.26 5.17 -49.48
C SER A 13 18.81 4.78 -48.10
N PRO A 14 19.60 5.64 -47.42
CA PRO A 14 20.14 5.33 -46.10
C PRO A 14 19.01 5.31 -45.07
N ARG A 15 18.84 4.17 -44.39
CA ARG A 15 17.95 4.06 -43.23
C ARG A 15 18.54 4.85 -42.07
N GLY A 16 17.69 5.59 -41.36
CA GLY A 16 18.07 6.31 -40.14
C GLY A 16 18.45 5.35 -38.98
N PRO A 17 19.09 5.88 -37.92
CA PRO A 17 19.72 5.10 -36.87
C PRO A 17 18.79 4.35 -35.89
N ASP A 18 17.47 4.31 -36.14
CA ASP A 18 16.45 3.79 -35.21
C ASP A 18 15.65 2.57 -35.73
N ALA A 19 16.21 1.78 -36.66
CA ALA A 19 15.59 0.50 -37.04
C ALA A 19 16.07 -0.64 -36.10
N PRO A 20 15.17 -1.42 -35.46
CA PRO A 20 15.57 -2.55 -34.62
C PRO A 20 16.24 -3.64 -35.47
N PRO A 21 17.29 -4.31 -34.98
CA PRO A 21 17.98 -5.34 -35.75
C PRO A 21 17.08 -6.58 -35.90
N LEU A 22 17.18 -7.22 -37.07
CA LEU A 22 16.55 -8.50 -37.39
C LEU A 22 17.09 -9.58 -36.45
N SER A 23 16.16 -10.28 -35.78
CA SER A 23 16.43 -11.34 -34.81
C SER A 23 17.41 -12.39 -35.35
N ALA A 24 18.48 -12.63 -34.60
CA ALA A 24 19.43 -13.68 -34.87
C ALA A 24 18.79 -15.06 -34.66
N ASN A 25 18.85 -15.86 -35.72
CA ASN A 25 18.53 -17.28 -35.75
C ASN A 25 19.32 -18.02 -34.65
N SER A 26 18.61 -18.50 -33.62
CA SER A 26 19.15 -19.49 -32.69
C SER A 26 18.19 -20.69 -32.67
N GLY A 27 18.61 -21.73 -33.38
CA GLY A 27 17.95 -23.02 -33.37
C GLY A 27 18.09 -23.66 -32.00
N GLN A 28 17.03 -23.57 -31.20
CA GLN A 28 16.62 -24.56 -30.23
C GLN A 28 15.14 -24.33 -29.97
N SER A 29 14.32 -25.21 -30.55
CA SER A 29 12.87 -25.24 -30.38
C SER A 29 12.51 -25.47 -28.92
N ALA A 30 12.43 -24.39 -28.14
CA ALA A 30 11.57 -24.38 -26.97
C ALA A 30 10.14 -24.38 -27.50
N ASN A 31 9.45 -25.51 -27.35
CA ASN A 31 8.00 -25.60 -27.53
C ASN A 31 7.34 -24.54 -26.62
N LEU A 32 7.13 -23.35 -27.17
CA LEU A 32 6.09 -22.46 -26.69
C LEU A 32 4.79 -23.18 -26.99
N GLU A 33 4.24 -23.87 -25.98
CA GLU A 33 2.88 -24.39 -26.03
C GLU A 33 1.98 -23.22 -26.41
N ILE A 34 1.55 -23.21 -27.68
CA ILE A 34 0.44 -22.42 -28.14
C ILE A 34 -0.73 -22.90 -27.27
N ARG A 35 -1.10 -22.13 -26.25
CA ARG A 35 -2.30 -22.40 -25.44
C ARG A 35 -3.45 -22.54 -26.44
N SER A 36 -3.88 -23.78 -26.65
CA SER A 36 -5.14 -24.06 -27.32
C SER A 36 -6.21 -23.24 -26.60
N GLY A 37 -6.98 -22.45 -27.35
CA GLY A 37 -8.06 -21.66 -26.78
C GLY A 37 -8.96 -22.50 -25.88
N PRO A 38 -9.68 -21.88 -24.93
CA PRO A 38 -10.52 -22.63 -23.99
C PRO A 38 -11.42 -23.59 -24.78
N PRO A 39 -11.57 -24.85 -24.33
CA PRO A 39 -12.38 -25.83 -25.03
C PRO A 39 -13.81 -25.28 -25.22
N PRO A 40 -14.48 -25.60 -26.35
CA PRO A 40 -15.84 -25.15 -26.58
C PRO A 40 -16.73 -25.60 -25.41
N MET A 41 -17.55 -24.68 -24.88
CA MET A 41 -18.45 -25.02 -23.78
C MET A 41 -19.40 -26.13 -24.19
N SER A 42 -19.57 -27.14 -23.33
CA SER A 42 -20.54 -28.19 -23.59
C SER A 42 -21.97 -27.64 -23.59
N GLU A 43 -22.83 -28.22 -24.42
CA GLU A 43 -24.22 -27.81 -24.54
C GLU A 43 -24.99 -28.00 -23.21
N GLU A 44 -24.62 -29.03 -22.43
CA GLU A 44 -25.12 -29.25 -21.08
C GLU A 44 -24.75 -28.13 -20.11
N LEU A 45 -23.50 -27.64 -20.16
CA LEU A 45 -23.06 -26.53 -19.32
C LEU A 45 -23.80 -25.24 -19.68
N LYS A 46 -23.98 -24.98 -20.97
CA LYS A 46 -24.75 -23.83 -21.46
C LYS A 46 -26.19 -23.88 -20.95
N ALA A 47 -26.86 -25.02 -21.06
CA ALA A 47 -28.23 -25.19 -20.56
C ALA A 47 -28.34 -24.95 -19.04
N ARG A 48 -27.34 -25.41 -18.27
CA ARG A 48 -27.28 -25.16 -16.81
C ARG A 48 -27.08 -23.68 -16.49
N LEU A 49 -26.27 -22.97 -17.27
CA LEU A 49 -26.04 -21.53 -17.11
C LEU A 49 -27.29 -20.73 -17.46
N ASP A 50 -27.91 -21.04 -18.61
CA ASP A 50 -29.15 -20.42 -19.08
C ASP A 50 -30.26 -20.54 -18.03
N LYS A 51 -30.40 -21.72 -17.41
CA LYS A 51 -31.34 -21.94 -16.31
C LYS A 51 -31.17 -20.95 -15.16
N VAL A 52 -29.94 -20.56 -14.84
CA VAL A 52 -29.66 -19.61 -13.75
C VAL A 52 -29.89 -18.16 -14.20
N ILE A 53 -29.32 -17.75 -15.33
CA ILE A 53 -29.37 -16.34 -15.77
C ILE A 53 -30.76 -15.89 -16.22
N TYR A 54 -31.63 -16.82 -16.63
CA TYR A 54 -33.03 -16.54 -16.98
C TYR A 54 -34.01 -16.77 -15.82
N SER A 55 -33.52 -17.16 -14.63
CA SER A 55 -34.33 -17.27 -13.41
C SER A 55 -34.56 -15.92 -12.73
N ASP A 56 -35.36 -15.92 -11.66
CA ASP A 56 -35.69 -14.71 -10.88
C ASP A 56 -34.47 -14.09 -10.16
N ILE A 57 -33.38 -14.84 -9.98
CA ILE A 57 -32.13 -14.32 -9.43
C ILE A 57 -31.13 -13.88 -10.52
N GLY A 58 -31.42 -14.12 -11.79
CA GLY A 58 -30.47 -13.97 -12.89
C GLY A 58 -29.94 -12.54 -13.04
N ILE A 59 -30.82 -11.55 -13.03
CA ILE A 59 -30.46 -10.13 -13.12
C ILE A 59 -29.55 -9.71 -11.97
N THR A 60 -29.93 -10.04 -10.73
CA THR A 60 -29.16 -9.70 -9.53
C THR A 60 -27.80 -10.39 -9.51
N THR A 61 -27.73 -11.65 -9.99
CA THR A 61 -26.49 -12.42 -10.11
C THR A 61 -25.54 -11.76 -11.09
N LEU A 62 -26.00 -11.39 -12.28
CA LEU A 62 -25.19 -10.72 -13.30
C LEU A 62 -24.75 -9.33 -12.87
N LEU A 63 -25.62 -8.54 -12.23
CA LEU A 63 -25.25 -7.23 -11.66
C LEU A 63 -24.14 -7.33 -10.61
N THR A 64 -24.15 -8.41 -9.82
CA THR A 64 -23.12 -8.68 -8.81
C THR A 64 -21.80 -9.05 -9.47
N ARG A 65 -21.82 -9.95 -10.47
CA ARG A 65 -20.62 -10.30 -11.25
C ARG A 65 -20.04 -9.09 -11.97
N LEU A 66 -20.87 -8.26 -12.60
CA LEU A 66 -20.45 -7.04 -13.28
C LEU A 66 -19.86 -6.01 -12.31
N LYS A 67 -20.39 -5.90 -11.09
CA LYS A 67 -19.79 -5.07 -10.02
C LYS A 67 -18.38 -5.56 -9.67
N GLN A 68 -18.17 -6.88 -9.59
CA GLN A 68 -16.84 -7.46 -9.34
C GLN A 68 -15.86 -7.17 -10.50
N SER A 69 -16.30 -7.28 -11.76
CA SER A 69 -15.47 -6.92 -12.92
C SER A 69 -15.04 -5.45 -12.89
N VAL A 70 -15.99 -4.53 -12.63
CA VAL A 70 -15.70 -3.09 -12.49
C VAL A 70 -14.72 -2.81 -11.36
N ALA A 71 -14.90 -3.46 -10.20
CA ALA A 71 -13.99 -3.31 -9.06
C ALA A 71 -12.57 -3.76 -9.44
N SER A 72 -12.43 -4.96 -10.00
CA SER A 72 -11.14 -5.52 -10.44
C SER A 72 -10.40 -4.59 -11.41
N ALA A 73 -11.12 -4.01 -12.38
CA ALA A 73 -10.55 -3.06 -13.33
C ALA A 73 -10.09 -1.75 -12.66
N ARG A 74 -10.86 -1.22 -11.69
CA ARG A 74 -10.48 -0.01 -10.95
C ARG A 74 -9.29 -0.22 -10.03
N ASP A 75 -9.23 -1.37 -9.38
CA ASP A 75 -8.13 -1.71 -8.48
C ASP A 75 -6.82 -1.81 -9.27
N PHE A 76 -6.84 -2.50 -10.42
CA PHE A 76 -5.65 -2.59 -11.27
C PHE A 76 -5.27 -1.25 -11.90
N SER A 77 -6.24 -0.44 -12.33
CA SER A 77 -5.98 0.94 -12.79
C SER A 77 -5.28 1.78 -11.71
N THR A 78 -5.76 1.69 -10.46
CA THR A 78 -5.17 2.41 -9.31
C THR A 78 -3.76 1.93 -9.02
N PHE A 79 -3.53 0.61 -9.09
CA PHE A 79 -2.21 0.01 -8.97
C PHE A 79 -1.25 0.54 -10.05
N LEU A 80 -1.66 0.52 -11.33
CA LEU A 80 -0.85 0.99 -12.45
C LEU A 80 -0.47 2.47 -12.29
N LYS A 81 -1.41 3.32 -11.86
CA LYS A 81 -1.15 4.73 -11.60
C LYS A 81 -0.12 4.95 -10.50
N LYS A 82 -0.24 4.22 -9.39
CA LYS A 82 0.76 4.28 -8.29
C LYS A 82 2.12 3.78 -8.76
N ARG A 83 2.16 2.65 -9.47
CA ARG A 83 3.40 2.10 -10.01
C ARG A 83 4.07 3.06 -10.99
N SER A 84 3.30 3.70 -11.86
CA SER A 84 3.80 4.73 -12.77
C SER A 84 4.52 5.85 -12.01
N SER A 85 3.89 6.40 -10.97
CA SER A 85 4.49 7.48 -10.18
C SER A 85 5.81 7.07 -9.52
N LEU A 86 5.89 5.85 -8.99
CA LEU A 86 7.11 5.33 -8.37
C LEU A 86 8.24 5.15 -9.39
N GLU A 87 7.92 4.60 -10.56
CA GLU A 87 8.90 4.42 -11.65
C GLU A 87 9.38 5.77 -12.20
N GLU A 88 8.48 6.74 -12.34
CA GLU A 88 8.81 8.09 -12.74
C GLU A 88 9.75 8.75 -11.73
N GLU A 89 9.44 8.68 -10.43
CA GLU A 89 10.28 9.22 -9.36
C GLU A 89 11.67 8.57 -9.37
N HIS A 90 11.73 7.24 -9.46
CA HIS A 90 12.98 6.50 -9.52
C HIS A 90 13.82 6.90 -10.74
N ALA A 91 13.21 6.95 -11.93
CA ALA A 91 13.92 7.30 -13.16
C ALA A 91 14.40 8.76 -13.16
N GLN A 92 13.58 9.69 -12.66
CA GLN A 92 13.99 11.08 -12.47
C GLN A 92 15.11 11.22 -11.43
N GLY A 93 15.05 10.45 -10.34
CA GLY A 93 16.10 10.39 -9.32
C GLY A 93 17.43 9.92 -9.91
N LEU A 94 17.41 8.84 -10.68
CA LEU A 94 18.60 8.32 -11.37
C LEU A 94 19.19 9.36 -12.34
N ARG A 95 18.35 10.06 -13.10
CA ARG A 95 18.78 11.12 -14.02
C ARG A 95 19.37 12.33 -13.28
N LYS A 96 18.82 12.72 -12.13
CA LYS A 96 19.38 13.79 -11.29
C LYS A 96 20.74 13.38 -10.71
N LEU A 97 20.86 12.14 -10.23
CA LEU A 97 22.11 11.61 -9.70
C LEU A 97 23.19 11.53 -10.78
N SER A 98 22.83 11.00 -11.96
CA SER A 98 23.66 10.99 -13.17
C SER A 98 24.18 12.39 -13.49
N ARG A 99 23.31 13.41 -13.56
CA ARG A 99 23.73 14.79 -13.81
C ARG A 99 24.68 15.34 -12.75
N SER A 100 24.40 15.10 -11.47
CA SER A 100 25.29 15.53 -10.38
C SER A 100 26.67 14.87 -10.46
N LEU A 101 26.71 13.60 -10.85
CA LEU A 101 27.93 12.83 -11.04
C LEU A 101 28.73 13.38 -12.22
N TYR A 102 28.06 13.63 -13.34
CA TYR A 102 28.65 14.29 -14.52
C TYR A 102 29.26 15.65 -14.18
N ASP A 103 28.52 16.53 -13.50
CA ASP A 103 28.98 17.86 -13.11
C ASP A 103 30.19 17.80 -12.18
N ALA A 104 30.21 16.83 -11.26
CA ALA A 104 31.36 16.59 -10.40
C ALA A 104 32.60 16.19 -11.24
N ALA A 105 32.49 15.25 -12.16
CA ALA A 105 33.64 14.78 -12.95
C ALA A 105 34.30 15.87 -13.82
N HIS A 106 33.55 16.92 -14.20
CA HIS A 106 34.07 18.05 -14.97
C HIS A 106 34.71 19.14 -14.12
N ARG A 107 34.75 19.00 -12.79
CA ARG A 107 35.48 19.94 -11.93
C ARG A 107 37.00 19.81 -12.17
N PRO A 108 37.74 20.94 -12.20
CA PRO A 108 39.18 20.92 -12.48
C PRO A 108 39.99 20.17 -11.43
N ASP A 109 39.48 20.08 -10.20
CA ASP A 109 40.12 19.38 -9.08
C ASP A 109 39.95 17.85 -9.16
N ASN A 110 39.09 17.36 -10.08
CA ASN A 110 38.84 15.94 -10.26
C ASN A 110 39.71 15.34 -11.35
N ARG A 111 39.98 14.05 -11.20
CA ARG A 111 40.86 13.29 -12.09
C ARG A 111 40.34 13.31 -13.54
N GLN A 112 41.24 13.63 -14.47
CA GLN A 112 40.97 13.71 -15.91
C GLN A 112 41.60 12.51 -16.65
N GLY A 113 41.58 12.54 -17.99
CA GLY A 113 42.16 11.49 -18.82
C GLY A 113 41.23 10.29 -19.03
N THR A 114 41.79 9.09 -19.06
CA THR A 114 41.04 7.83 -19.27
C THR A 114 40.00 7.58 -18.17
N TYR A 115 40.30 7.95 -16.91
CA TYR A 115 39.32 7.94 -15.82
C TYR A 115 38.12 8.85 -16.10
N GLY A 116 38.36 10.11 -16.48
CA GLY A 116 37.30 11.07 -16.77
C GLY A 116 36.42 10.63 -17.94
N GLN A 117 37.02 10.06 -18.98
CA GLN A 117 36.28 9.51 -20.12
C GLN A 117 35.40 8.31 -19.72
N SER A 118 35.96 7.35 -18.97
CA SER A 118 35.22 6.20 -18.45
C SER A 118 34.04 6.63 -17.57
N HIS A 119 34.21 7.71 -16.81
CA HIS A 119 33.17 8.26 -15.96
C HIS A 119 32.04 8.94 -16.77
N ASN A 120 32.37 9.62 -17.87
CA ASN A 120 31.38 10.15 -18.81
C ASN A 120 30.56 9.04 -19.47
N ASP A 121 31.21 7.95 -19.84
CA ASP A 121 30.54 6.79 -20.43
C ASP A 121 29.68 6.04 -19.39
N LEU A 122 30.14 5.92 -18.13
CA LEU A 122 29.33 5.47 -16.99
C LEU A 122 28.02 6.25 -16.89
N ASN A 123 28.10 7.58 -16.99
CA ASN A 123 26.94 8.45 -16.89
C ASN A 123 25.90 8.19 -18.00
N ARG A 124 26.36 7.95 -19.23
CA ARG A 124 25.50 7.64 -20.38
C ARG A 124 24.71 6.34 -20.21
N PHE A 125 25.22 5.37 -19.44
CA PHE A 125 24.45 4.16 -19.13
C PHE A 125 23.28 4.48 -18.19
N HIS A 126 23.52 5.25 -17.13
CA HIS A 126 22.48 5.66 -16.19
C HIS A 126 21.40 6.54 -16.85
N ASP A 127 21.80 7.45 -17.74
CA ASP A 127 20.83 8.26 -18.51
C ASP A 127 19.91 7.39 -19.39
N ARG A 128 20.47 6.40 -20.08
CA ARG A 128 19.68 5.45 -20.90
C ARG A 128 18.76 4.58 -20.05
N MET A 129 19.24 4.09 -18.90
CA MET A 129 18.40 3.33 -17.96
C MET A 129 17.24 4.19 -17.42
N ALA A 130 17.49 5.46 -17.13
CA ALA A 130 16.46 6.41 -16.72
C ALA A 130 15.43 6.66 -17.84
N ASP A 131 15.86 6.76 -19.10
CA ASP A 131 14.93 6.89 -20.23
C ASP A 131 14.02 5.67 -20.39
N HIS A 132 14.55 4.46 -20.23
CA HIS A 132 13.72 3.24 -20.21
C HIS A 132 12.71 3.26 -19.06
N GLY A 133 13.12 3.67 -17.86
CA GLY A 133 12.23 3.82 -16.70
C GLY A 133 11.11 4.83 -16.94
N LEU A 134 11.43 6.00 -17.52
CA LEU A 134 10.43 7.03 -17.85
C LEU A 134 9.45 6.56 -18.92
N GLN A 135 9.91 5.89 -19.98
CA GLN A 135 9.02 5.35 -21.01
C GLN A 135 8.08 4.28 -20.44
N PHE A 136 8.59 3.44 -19.53
CA PHE A 136 7.77 2.47 -18.82
C PHE A 136 6.72 3.14 -17.94
N ALA A 137 7.11 4.14 -17.14
CA ALA A 137 6.18 4.92 -16.32
C ALA A 137 5.05 5.54 -17.16
N VAL A 138 5.38 6.25 -18.25
CA VAL A 138 4.38 6.84 -19.17
C VAL A 138 3.44 5.76 -19.73
N SER A 139 3.97 4.59 -20.09
CA SER A 139 3.15 3.48 -20.58
C SER A 139 2.18 2.97 -19.51
N LEU A 140 2.63 2.83 -18.26
CA LEU A 140 1.78 2.44 -17.14
C LEU A 140 0.70 3.49 -16.85
N GLN A 141 1.02 4.78 -16.92
CA GLN A 141 0.05 5.86 -16.74
C GLN A 141 -1.06 5.79 -17.79
N GLN A 142 -0.70 5.63 -19.07
CA GLN A 142 -1.68 5.49 -20.15
C GLN A 142 -2.59 4.26 -19.93
N MET A 143 -2.00 3.12 -19.57
CA MET A 143 -2.78 1.92 -19.26
C MET A 143 -3.75 2.12 -18.09
N ALA A 144 -3.31 2.86 -17.06
CA ALA A 144 -4.14 3.19 -15.91
C ALA A 144 -5.37 4.01 -16.32
N ASP A 145 -5.16 5.03 -17.15
CA ASP A 145 -6.22 5.93 -17.63
C ASP A 145 -7.20 5.20 -18.56
N ASP A 146 -6.70 4.41 -19.52
CA ASP A 146 -7.53 3.56 -20.40
C ASP A 146 -8.44 2.63 -19.59
N LEU A 147 -7.88 1.96 -18.58
CA LEU A 147 -8.60 1.00 -17.77
C LEU A 147 -9.60 1.68 -16.82
N HIS A 148 -9.27 2.88 -16.33
CA HIS A 148 -10.18 3.69 -15.52
C HIS A 148 -11.40 4.14 -16.34
N GLU A 149 -11.17 4.58 -17.57
CA GLU A 149 -12.22 4.99 -18.49
C GLU A 149 -13.14 3.82 -18.83
N LEU A 150 -12.57 2.66 -19.19
CA LEU A 150 -13.31 1.43 -19.42
C LEU A 150 -14.19 1.09 -18.20
N ALA A 151 -13.61 1.01 -17.00
CA ALA A 151 -14.37 0.68 -15.79
C ALA A 151 -15.50 1.70 -15.50
N SER A 152 -15.28 2.97 -15.80
CA SER A 152 -16.28 4.03 -15.62
C SER A 152 -17.43 3.92 -16.62
N ASN A 153 -17.14 3.59 -17.89
CA ASN A 153 -18.13 3.33 -18.92
C ASN A 153 -19.01 2.13 -18.55
N ILE A 154 -18.38 1.03 -18.14
CA ILE A 154 -19.07 -0.19 -17.73
C ILE A 154 -19.94 0.03 -16.48
N GLU A 155 -19.46 0.81 -15.50
CA GLU A 155 -20.26 1.15 -14.30
C GLU A 155 -21.52 1.96 -14.64
N ARG A 156 -21.45 2.86 -15.65
CA ARG A 156 -22.64 3.56 -16.15
C ARG A 156 -23.64 2.59 -16.76
N GLY A 157 -23.17 1.67 -17.61
CA GLY A 157 -23.99 0.60 -18.19
C GLY A 157 -24.64 -0.29 -17.12
N ARG A 158 -23.88 -0.66 -16.08
CA ARG A 158 -24.38 -1.45 -14.95
C ARG A 158 -25.49 -0.73 -14.19
N LYS A 159 -25.35 0.57 -13.93
CA LYS A 159 -26.40 1.37 -13.26
C LYS A 159 -27.67 1.46 -14.10
N GLN A 160 -27.53 1.66 -15.41
CA GLN A 160 -28.65 1.66 -16.36
C GLN A 160 -29.41 0.33 -16.31
N TRP A 161 -28.70 -0.81 -16.46
CA TRP A 161 -29.35 -2.12 -16.47
C TRP A 161 -29.85 -2.57 -15.10
N LYS A 162 -29.25 -2.08 -14.00
CA LYS A 162 -29.82 -2.24 -12.66
C LYS A 162 -31.20 -1.60 -12.57
N GLN A 163 -31.34 -0.37 -13.06
CA GLN A 163 -32.61 0.34 -13.04
C GLN A 163 -33.64 -0.32 -13.96
N THR A 164 -33.27 -0.56 -15.23
CA THR A 164 -34.18 -1.13 -16.23
C THR A 164 -34.59 -2.56 -15.88
N GLY A 165 -33.63 -3.42 -15.55
CA GLY A 165 -33.88 -4.83 -15.26
C GLY A 165 -34.72 -5.04 -13.99
N LEU A 166 -34.37 -4.38 -12.89
CA LEU A 166 -35.10 -4.55 -11.62
C LEU A 166 -36.47 -3.86 -11.63
N SER A 167 -36.65 -2.79 -12.41
CA SER A 167 -37.97 -2.15 -12.57
C SER A 167 -38.97 -3.08 -13.24
N ALA A 168 -38.54 -3.85 -14.25
CA ALA A 168 -39.38 -4.84 -14.91
C ALA A 168 -39.77 -5.99 -13.97
N GLU A 169 -38.83 -6.50 -13.18
CA GLU A 169 -39.09 -7.51 -12.14
C GLU A 169 -40.09 -6.98 -11.09
N LYS A 170 -39.92 -5.73 -10.63
CA LYS A 170 -40.82 -5.09 -9.65
C LYS A 170 -42.25 -4.99 -10.17
N ARG A 171 -42.44 -4.67 -11.44
CA ARG A 171 -43.77 -4.57 -12.07
C ARG A 171 -44.54 -5.89 -11.98
N VAL A 172 -43.86 -7.02 -12.19
CA VAL A 172 -44.47 -8.35 -12.06
C VAL A 172 -44.85 -8.64 -10.61
N LEU A 173 -43.95 -8.37 -9.65
CA LEU A 173 -44.22 -8.56 -8.23
C LEU A 173 -45.44 -7.74 -7.74
N GLU A 174 -45.59 -6.50 -8.20
CA GLU A 174 -46.74 -5.65 -7.86
C GLU A 174 -48.05 -6.16 -8.48
N ALA A 175 -48.00 -6.68 -9.71
CA ALA A 175 -49.17 -7.26 -10.38
C ALA A 175 -49.61 -8.58 -9.71
N GLU A 176 -48.66 -9.43 -9.33
CA GLU A 176 -48.93 -10.68 -8.58
C GLU A 176 -49.50 -10.39 -7.19
N ALA A 177 -48.94 -9.42 -6.45
CA ALA A 177 -49.49 -9.00 -5.17
C ALA A 177 -50.91 -8.44 -5.29
N SER A 178 -51.22 -7.73 -6.39
CA SER A 178 -52.56 -7.24 -6.67
C SER A 178 -53.55 -8.38 -6.96
N ALA A 179 -53.12 -9.41 -7.67
CA ALA A 179 -53.91 -10.61 -7.93
C ALA A 179 -54.19 -11.39 -6.64
N GLU A 180 -53.18 -11.56 -5.77
CA GLU A 180 -53.36 -12.26 -4.48
C GLU A 180 -54.32 -11.50 -3.55
N LYS A 181 -54.26 -10.17 -3.54
CA LYS A 181 -55.22 -9.35 -2.78
C LYS A 181 -56.65 -9.49 -3.32
N ALA A 182 -56.83 -9.53 -4.63
CA ALA A 182 -58.13 -9.73 -5.25
C ALA A 182 -58.68 -11.14 -4.97
N LYS A 183 -57.81 -12.16 -5.00
CA LYS A 183 -58.12 -13.54 -4.63
C LYS A 183 -58.64 -13.64 -3.20
N ALA A 184 -57.91 -13.09 -2.23
CA ALA A 184 -58.31 -13.13 -0.82
C ALA A 184 -59.68 -12.46 -0.59
N LYS A 185 -59.97 -11.38 -1.32
CA LYS A 185 -61.28 -10.70 -1.27
C LYS A 185 -62.40 -11.56 -1.87
N TYR A 186 -62.13 -12.20 -3.00
CA TYR A 186 -63.07 -13.15 -3.63
C TYR A 186 -63.37 -14.32 -2.69
N GLU A 187 -62.34 -14.99 -2.15
CA GLU A 187 -62.49 -16.13 -1.23
C GLU A 187 -63.30 -15.74 0.01
N SER A 188 -63.00 -14.60 0.61
CA SER A 188 -63.74 -14.10 1.78
C SER A 188 -65.23 -13.84 1.48
N LEU A 189 -65.54 -13.27 0.31
CA LEU A 189 -66.93 -13.02 -0.09
C LEU A 189 -67.65 -14.32 -0.48
N ALA A 190 -66.96 -15.26 -1.12
CA ALA A 190 -67.50 -16.56 -1.50
C ALA A 190 -67.86 -17.39 -0.26
N GLU A 191 -66.99 -17.40 0.76
CA GLU A 191 -67.25 -18.06 2.03
C GLU A 191 -68.44 -17.42 2.76
N GLN A 192 -68.55 -16.08 2.78
CA GLN A 192 -69.72 -15.39 3.33
C GLN A 192 -71.01 -15.76 2.58
N TYR A 193 -70.97 -15.84 1.25
CA TYR A 193 -72.11 -16.23 0.44
C TYR A 193 -72.56 -17.67 0.73
N GLU A 194 -71.61 -18.60 0.85
CA GLU A 194 -71.88 -20.00 1.17
C GLU A 194 -72.51 -20.16 2.56
N ARG A 195 -72.02 -19.43 3.57
CA ARG A 195 -72.63 -19.42 4.91
C ARG A 195 -74.07 -18.90 4.91
N VAL A 196 -74.35 -17.84 4.15
CA VAL A 196 -75.71 -17.30 4.01
C VAL A 196 -76.64 -18.30 3.31
N LYS A 197 -76.14 -18.98 2.28
CA LYS A 197 -76.90 -19.96 1.50
C LYS A 197 -77.19 -21.26 2.26
N THR A 198 -76.26 -21.72 3.09
CA THR A 198 -76.40 -22.94 3.92
C THR A 198 -77.24 -22.70 5.19
N GLY A 199 -77.57 -21.45 5.51
CA GLY A 199 -78.40 -21.09 6.65
C GLY A 199 -77.68 -21.18 8.00
N ASP A 200 -76.35 -21.26 8.00
CA ASP A 200 -75.55 -21.43 9.21
C ASP A 200 -75.51 -20.13 10.03
N LYS A 201 -76.39 -20.03 11.02
CA LYS A 201 -76.48 -18.87 11.93
C LYS A 201 -75.55 -19.07 13.12
N ALA A 202 -74.26 -18.81 12.93
CA ALA A 202 -73.36 -18.60 14.05
C ALA A 202 -73.66 -17.23 14.71
N GLY A 203 -74.47 -17.28 15.78
CA GLY A 203 -74.67 -16.30 16.86
C GLY A 203 -74.21 -14.85 16.64
N GLY A 204 -75.13 -14.00 16.18
CA GLY A 204 -74.98 -12.54 16.24
C GLY A 204 -76.35 -11.88 16.31
N LYS A 205 -76.63 -11.20 17.43
CA LYS A 205 -77.90 -10.50 17.73
C LYS A 205 -78.37 -9.68 16.52
N PHE A 206 -79.54 -10.04 15.99
CA PHE A 206 -80.26 -9.28 14.97
C PHE A 206 -80.77 -7.97 15.59
N GLY A 207 -79.96 -6.91 15.50
CA GLY A 207 -80.32 -5.56 15.90
C GLY A 207 -81.16 -4.87 14.83
N LEU A 208 -82.39 -4.51 15.21
CA LEU A 208 -83.32 -3.67 14.45
C LEU A 208 -82.65 -2.47 13.77
N LYS A 209 -82.54 -2.49 12.43
CA LYS A 209 -82.76 -1.34 11.53
C LYS A 209 -82.74 -1.75 10.03
N GLY A 210 -83.91 -1.80 9.41
CA GLY A 210 -84.15 -1.35 8.03
C GLY A 210 -83.77 -2.22 6.81
N HIS A 211 -84.82 -2.74 6.14
CA HIS A 211 -85.05 -2.73 4.67
C HIS A 211 -84.48 -3.79 3.70
N LYS A 212 -83.91 -4.93 4.11
CA LYS A 212 -83.65 -6.03 3.14
C LYS A 212 -84.17 -7.40 3.60
N SER A 213 -84.91 -8.07 2.73
CA SER A 213 -85.30 -9.48 2.90
C SER A 213 -84.05 -10.36 2.90
N ALA A 214 -84.08 -11.53 3.57
CA ALA A 214 -82.99 -12.50 3.53
C ALA A 214 -82.59 -12.86 2.08
N ALA A 215 -83.57 -12.97 1.17
CA ALA A 215 -83.35 -13.18 -0.25
C ALA A 215 -82.62 -12.01 -0.94
N GLN A 216 -82.93 -10.76 -0.54
CA GLN A 216 -82.25 -9.57 -1.08
C GLN A 216 -80.81 -9.43 -0.56
N HIS A 217 -80.54 -9.91 0.66
CA HIS A 217 -79.19 -9.95 1.21
C HIS A 217 -78.34 -11.03 0.52
N GLU A 218 -78.89 -12.21 0.28
CA GLU A 218 -78.27 -13.28 -0.50
C GLU A 218 -77.95 -12.82 -1.93
N GLU A 219 -78.91 -12.20 -2.62
CA GLU A 219 -78.73 -11.70 -3.99
C GLU A 219 -77.67 -10.58 -4.07
N GLU A 220 -77.63 -9.68 -3.09
CA GLU A 220 -76.58 -8.64 -3.02
C GLU A 220 -75.19 -9.26 -2.81
N LEU A 221 -75.09 -10.28 -1.95
CA LEU A 221 -73.82 -10.95 -1.65
C LEU A 221 -73.35 -11.79 -2.85
N HIS A 222 -74.26 -12.48 -3.53
CA HIS A 222 -73.98 -13.16 -4.80
C HIS A 222 -73.41 -12.19 -5.85
N ARG A 223 -74.02 -11.00 -6.02
CA ARG A 223 -73.50 -9.96 -6.91
C ARG A 223 -72.10 -9.46 -6.50
N LYS A 224 -71.84 -9.34 -5.19
CA LYS A 224 -70.50 -8.96 -4.68
C LYS A 224 -69.46 -10.03 -4.98
N VAL A 225 -69.80 -11.31 -4.86
CA VAL A 225 -68.93 -12.44 -5.23
C VAL A 225 -68.63 -12.40 -6.73
N GLN A 226 -69.64 -12.26 -7.59
CA GLN A 226 -69.44 -12.17 -9.04
C GLN A 226 -68.53 -11.00 -9.44
N ASN A 227 -68.70 -9.83 -8.82
CA ASN A 227 -67.83 -8.69 -9.06
C ASN A 227 -66.39 -8.92 -8.58
N ALA A 228 -66.22 -9.59 -7.43
CA ALA A 228 -64.90 -9.92 -6.90
C ALA A 228 -64.18 -11.00 -7.73
N ASP A 229 -64.94 -11.97 -8.26
CA ASP A 229 -64.45 -13.00 -9.19
C ASP A 229 -63.96 -12.36 -10.50
N SER A 230 -64.77 -11.46 -11.09
CA SER A 230 -64.36 -10.73 -12.29
C SER A 230 -63.14 -9.83 -12.06
N ASP A 231 -63.01 -9.17 -10.91
CA ASP A 231 -61.82 -8.39 -10.55
C ASP A 231 -60.60 -9.31 -10.37
N TYR A 232 -60.75 -10.42 -9.66
CA TYR A 232 -59.69 -11.41 -9.50
C TYR A 232 -59.20 -11.95 -10.85
N ALA A 233 -60.11 -12.39 -11.73
CA ALA A 233 -59.77 -12.86 -13.06
C ALA A 233 -59.01 -11.79 -13.88
N ALA A 234 -59.45 -10.53 -13.84
CA ALA A 234 -58.77 -9.43 -14.51
C ALA A 234 -57.35 -9.17 -13.94
N LYS A 235 -57.17 -9.25 -12.62
CA LYS A 235 -55.85 -9.09 -11.97
C LYS A 235 -54.91 -10.25 -12.29
N VAL A 236 -55.42 -11.49 -12.35
CA VAL A 236 -54.63 -12.66 -12.78
C VAL A 236 -54.17 -12.48 -14.23
N GLN A 237 -55.06 -12.07 -15.14
CA GLN A 237 -54.70 -11.83 -16.53
C GLN A 237 -53.63 -10.73 -16.66
N ALA A 238 -53.74 -9.66 -15.86
CA ALA A 238 -52.73 -8.59 -15.83
C ALA A 238 -51.36 -9.09 -15.31
N ALA A 239 -51.35 -9.91 -14.25
CA ALA A 239 -50.12 -10.51 -13.72
C ALA A 239 -49.47 -11.47 -14.72
N GLN A 240 -50.27 -12.32 -15.38
CA GLN A 240 -49.79 -13.22 -16.44
C GLN A 240 -49.20 -12.45 -17.63
N ALA A 241 -49.87 -11.39 -18.08
CA ALA A 241 -49.36 -10.54 -19.17
C ALA A 241 -48.04 -9.87 -18.79
N ALA A 242 -47.93 -9.32 -17.58
CA ALA A 242 -46.69 -8.71 -17.08
C ALA A 242 -45.55 -9.74 -16.99
N ARG A 243 -45.82 -10.95 -16.49
CA ARG A 243 -44.84 -12.04 -16.40
C ARG A 243 -44.40 -12.51 -17.79
N GLN A 244 -45.32 -12.63 -18.74
CA GLN A 244 -44.99 -13.00 -20.11
C GLN A 244 -44.07 -11.96 -20.75
N GLU A 245 -44.38 -10.67 -20.63
CA GLU A 245 -43.56 -9.56 -21.16
C GLU A 245 -42.16 -9.50 -20.52
N LEU A 246 -42.07 -9.81 -19.22
CA LEU A 246 -40.79 -9.90 -18.52
C LEU A 246 -39.92 -11.02 -19.10
N VAL A 247 -40.48 -12.24 -19.21
CA VAL A 247 -39.74 -13.43 -19.62
C VAL A 247 -39.40 -13.42 -21.11
N SER A 248 -40.30 -12.92 -21.97
CA SER A 248 -40.08 -12.91 -23.42
C SER A 248 -39.17 -11.79 -23.90
N THR A 249 -39.13 -10.66 -23.17
CA THR A 249 -38.54 -9.42 -23.70
C THR A 249 -37.53 -8.80 -22.75
N HIS A 250 -37.96 -8.39 -21.56
CA HIS A 250 -37.12 -7.56 -20.68
C HIS A 250 -35.94 -8.33 -20.09
N ARG A 251 -36.18 -9.55 -19.58
CA ARG A 251 -35.13 -10.36 -18.96
C ARG A 251 -34.07 -10.79 -19.98
N PRO A 252 -34.42 -11.34 -21.17
CA PRO A 252 -33.41 -11.66 -22.17
C PRO A 252 -32.58 -10.46 -22.64
N GLN A 253 -33.22 -9.30 -22.83
CA GLN A 253 -32.49 -8.09 -23.22
C GLN A 253 -31.50 -7.65 -22.14
N ALA A 254 -31.93 -7.63 -20.88
CA ALA A 254 -31.07 -7.23 -19.77
C ALA A 254 -29.92 -8.23 -19.55
N VAL A 255 -30.19 -9.53 -19.60
CA VAL A 255 -29.18 -10.60 -19.52
C VAL A 255 -28.12 -10.43 -20.61
N HIS A 256 -28.55 -10.31 -21.87
CA HIS A 256 -27.64 -10.17 -23.01
C HIS A 256 -26.72 -8.96 -22.85
N ASN A 257 -27.26 -7.78 -22.55
CA ASN A 257 -26.47 -6.56 -22.42
C ASN A 257 -25.51 -6.62 -21.22
N MET A 258 -25.92 -7.19 -20.09
CA MET A 258 -25.02 -7.36 -18.95
C MET A 258 -23.89 -8.35 -19.25
N GLN A 259 -24.18 -9.45 -19.97
CA GLN A 259 -23.14 -10.39 -20.41
C GLN A 259 -22.11 -9.71 -21.34
N GLN A 260 -22.57 -8.85 -22.26
CA GLN A 260 -21.66 -8.06 -23.11
C GLN A 260 -20.77 -7.15 -22.28
N LEU A 261 -21.35 -6.39 -21.33
CA LEU A 261 -20.58 -5.52 -20.43
C LEU A 261 -19.57 -6.28 -19.57
N ILE A 262 -19.94 -7.46 -19.06
CA ILE A 262 -19.03 -8.34 -18.30
C ILE A 262 -17.87 -8.77 -19.21
N SER A 263 -18.18 -9.29 -20.40
CA SER A 263 -17.18 -9.76 -21.35
C SER A 263 -16.23 -8.65 -21.79
N GLU A 264 -16.74 -7.45 -22.06
CA GLU A 264 -15.94 -6.28 -22.44
C GLU A 264 -15.00 -5.87 -21.31
N CYS A 265 -15.50 -5.77 -20.08
CA CYS A 265 -14.70 -5.39 -18.92
C CYS A 265 -13.61 -6.42 -18.60
N ASP A 266 -13.97 -7.70 -18.55
CA ASP A 266 -13.04 -8.80 -18.24
C ASP A 266 -11.96 -8.94 -19.32
N SER A 267 -12.34 -8.81 -20.61
CA SER A 267 -11.39 -8.86 -21.73
C SER A 267 -10.47 -7.64 -21.74
N GLY A 268 -11.01 -6.45 -21.50
CA GLY A 268 -10.22 -5.22 -21.41
C GLY A 268 -9.22 -5.26 -20.26
N LEU A 269 -9.61 -5.75 -19.09
CA LEU A 269 -8.70 -5.97 -17.97
C LEU A 269 -7.61 -6.98 -18.32
N THR A 270 -7.98 -8.11 -18.92
CA THR A 270 -7.02 -9.15 -19.33
C THR A 270 -5.99 -8.63 -20.34
N LEU A 271 -6.44 -7.83 -21.31
CA LEU A 271 -5.55 -7.19 -22.28
C LEU A 271 -4.54 -6.25 -21.60
N GLN A 272 -4.99 -5.45 -20.63
CA GLN A 272 -4.09 -4.56 -19.89
C GLN A 272 -3.10 -5.36 -19.01
N LEU A 273 -3.52 -6.48 -18.41
CA LEU A 273 -2.60 -7.37 -17.68
C LEU A 273 -1.53 -7.98 -18.59
N GLN A 274 -1.89 -8.39 -19.82
CA GLN A 274 -0.93 -8.89 -20.81
C GLN A 274 0.07 -7.79 -21.21
N LYS A 275 -0.42 -6.57 -21.51
CA LYS A 275 0.45 -5.42 -21.80
C LYS A 275 1.39 -5.11 -20.64
N PHE A 276 0.89 -5.18 -19.41
CA PHE A 276 1.70 -4.97 -18.21
C PHE A 276 2.87 -5.94 -18.16
N ALA A 277 2.62 -7.25 -18.36
CA ALA A 277 3.67 -8.25 -18.40
C ALA A 277 4.71 -7.94 -19.49
N THR A 278 4.27 -7.67 -20.72
CA THR A 278 5.17 -7.35 -21.84
C THR A 278 5.99 -6.08 -21.59
N PHE A 279 5.41 -5.04 -20.97
CA PHE A 279 6.15 -3.81 -20.67
C PHE A 279 7.19 -3.99 -19.57
N ASN A 280 6.93 -4.85 -18.57
CA ASN A 280 7.95 -5.21 -17.58
C ASN A 280 9.13 -5.95 -18.22
N GLU A 281 8.85 -6.93 -19.09
CA GLU A 281 9.90 -7.63 -19.86
C GLU A 281 10.72 -6.66 -20.71
N LYS A 282 10.04 -5.73 -21.40
CA LYS A 282 10.68 -4.69 -22.23
C LYS A 282 11.56 -3.75 -21.40
N LEU A 283 11.12 -3.35 -20.21
CA LEU A 283 11.92 -2.52 -19.30
C LEU A 283 13.22 -3.23 -18.92
N LEU A 284 13.11 -4.47 -18.43
CA LEU A 284 14.25 -5.23 -17.97
C LEU A 284 15.25 -5.50 -19.11
N LEU A 285 14.75 -5.89 -20.28
CA LEU A 285 15.57 -6.10 -21.46
C LEU A 285 16.27 -4.81 -21.91
N GLY A 286 15.55 -3.68 -21.95
CA GLY A 286 16.12 -2.38 -22.33
C GLY A 286 17.23 -1.91 -21.39
N GLN A 287 17.03 -2.06 -20.07
CA GLN A 287 18.07 -1.75 -19.09
C GLN A 287 19.26 -2.70 -19.19
N GLY A 288 19.02 -4.01 -19.38
CA GLY A 288 20.09 -4.99 -19.59
C GLY A 288 20.94 -4.70 -20.83
N LEU A 289 20.31 -4.37 -21.96
CA LEU A 289 20.99 -3.99 -23.20
C LEU A 289 21.70 -2.64 -23.10
N SER A 290 21.24 -1.74 -22.22
CA SER A 290 21.93 -0.49 -21.95
C SER A 290 23.31 -0.76 -21.35
N ILE A 291 23.39 -1.61 -20.31
CA ILE A 291 24.65 -1.90 -19.60
C ILE A 291 25.55 -2.92 -20.32
N SER A 292 24.94 -3.84 -21.07
CA SER A 292 25.64 -4.93 -21.77
C SER A 292 25.06 -5.08 -23.18
N PRO A 293 25.41 -4.16 -24.10
CA PRO A 293 24.91 -4.20 -25.47
C PRO A 293 25.39 -5.45 -26.20
N LEU A 294 24.56 -5.95 -27.11
CA LEU A 294 24.93 -7.07 -27.98
C LEU A 294 25.99 -6.61 -28.98
N LYS A 295 27.00 -7.45 -29.18
CA LYS A 295 28.06 -7.21 -30.15
C LYS A 295 27.70 -7.91 -31.44
N ASP A 296 27.26 -7.16 -32.44
CA ASP A 296 27.20 -7.67 -33.80
C ASP A 296 28.65 -7.90 -34.25
N GLY A 297 28.97 -9.10 -34.75
CA GLY A 297 30.33 -9.61 -35.03
C GLY A 297 31.19 -8.85 -36.06
N THR A 298 30.98 -7.55 -36.22
CA THR A 298 31.82 -6.59 -36.95
C THR A 298 32.85 -5.95 -36.02
N ASN A 299 33.95 -5.46 -36.59
CA ASN A 299 35.17 -4.96 -35.93
C ASN A 299 35.01 -4.52 -34.46
N SER A 300 35.63 -5.25 -33.53
CA SER A 300 35.58 -5.03 -32.08
C SER A 300 36.05 -3.64 -31.64
N ALA A 301 36.71 -2.86 -32.50
CA ALA A 301 37.16 -1.51 -32.22
C ALA A 301 36.03 -0.44 -32.24
N ILE A 302 34.89 -0.73 -32.89
CA ILE A 302 33.76 0.22 -33.05
C ILE A 302 32.50 -0.26 -32.30
N ALA A 303 32.51 -1.50 -31.83
CA ALA A 303 31.38 -2.07 -31.10
C ALA A 303 31.10 -1.30 -29.79
N PRO A 304 29.82 -1.11 -29.41
CA PRO A 304 29.46 -0.46 -28.15
C PRO A 304 30.02 -1.27 -26.98
N LYS A 305 30.75 -0.60 -26.10
CA LYS A 305 31.33 -1.21 -24.90
C LYS A 305 30.24 -1.45 -23.87
N SER A 306 30.34 -2.57 -23.16
CA SER A 306 29.60 -2.77 -21.91
C SER A 306 30.11 -1.85 -20.81
N LEU A 307 29.31 -1.68 -19.76
CA LEU A 307 29.71 -0.94 -18.57
C LEU A 307 31.03 -1.47 -17.99
N TYR A 308 31.19 -2.79 -17.92
CA TYR A 308 32.42 -3.42 -17.43
C TYR A 308 33.63 -3.05 -18.29
N GLU A 309 33.50 -3.12 -19.62
CA GLU A 309 34.58 -2.78 -20.55
C GLU A 309 34.95 -1.30 -20.53
N VAL A 310 33.99 -0.42 -20.29
CA VAL A 310 34.24 1.01 -20.07
C VAL A 310 35.15 1.20 -18.86
N ILE A 311 34.83 0.60 -17.72
CA ILE A 311 35.65 0.72 -16.50
C ILE A 311 37.05 0.11 -16.69
N GLN A 312 37.17 -0.99 -17.45
CA GLN A 312 38.47 -1.59 -17.74
C GLN A 312 39.39 -0.71 -18.62
N THR A 313 38.87 0.35 -19.24
CA THR A 313 39.69 1.26 -20.06
C THR A 313 40.48 2.30 -19.25
N ILE A 314 40.27 2.36 -17.93
CA ILE A 314 40.98 3.27 -17.04
C ILE A 314 42.45 2.84 -16.93
N ASP A 315 43.36 3.73 -17.33
CA ASP A 315 44.81 3.54 -17.24
C ASP A 315 45.42 4.59 -16.29
N ASN A 316 45.64 4.17 -15.04
CA ASN A 316 46.18 5.03 -14.00
C ASN A 316 47.61 5.54 -14.31
N GLN A 317 48.43 4.72 -14.94
CA GLN A 317 49.83 5.10 -15.19
C GLN A 317 49.89 6.09 -16.34
N LYS A 318 49.09 5.87 -17.39
CA LYS A 318 48.96 6.81 -18.50
C LYS A 318 48.43 8.16 -18.02
N ASP A 319 47.32 8.18 -17.28
CA ASP A 319 46.74 9.42 -16.75
C ASP A 319 47.75 10.21 -15.90
N TYR A 320 48.51 9.52 -15.04
CA TYR A 320 49.57 10.14 -14.23
C TYR A 320 50.67 10.75 -15.11
N ASN A 321 51.17 9.99 -16.07
CA ASN A 321 52.23 10.47 -16.97
C ASN A 321 51.76 11.68 -17.77
N GLU A 322 50.56 11.64 -18.35
CA GLU A 322 49.97 12.75 -19.11
C GLU A 322 49.80 13.99 -18.23
N TYR A 323 49.36 13.83 -16.98
CA TYR A 323 49.23 14.94 -16.03
C TYR A 323 50.59 15.59 -15.71
N ILE A 324 51.60 14.81 -15.35
CA ILE A 324 52.94 15.36 -15.04
C ILE A 324 53.54 16.05 -16.27
N LEU A 325 53.44 15.42 -17.45
CA LEU A 325 53.95 15.99 -18.70
C LEU A 325 53.18 17.25 -19.13
N SER A 326 51.92 17.43 -18.72
CA SER A 326 51.19 18.69 -18.96
C SER A 326 51.85 19.92 -18.32
N HIS A 327 52.74 19.71 -17.34
CA HIS A 327 53.53 20.76 -16.67
C HIS A 327 54.97 20.88 -17.20
N GLU A 328 55.38 20.15 -18.24
CA GLU A 328 56.77 20.14 -18.74
C GLU A 328 57.26 21.53 -19.19
N ASN A 329 56.35 22.37 -19.67
CA ASN A 329 56.64 23.74 -20.12
C ASN A 329 56.37 24.80 -19.04
N ASN A 330 56.11 24.38 -17.79
CA ASN A 330 55.91 25.30 -16.67
C ASN A 330 57.27 25.94 -16.30
N PRO A 331 57.41 27.27 -16.32
CA PRO A 331 58.67 27.94 -15.97
C PRO A 331 59.14 27.70 -14.53
N ALA A 332 58.27 27.22 -13.64
CA ALA A 332 58.62 26.81 -12.29
C ALA A 332 59.19 25.37 -12.20
N ALA A 333 59.08 24.56 -13.26
CA ALA A 333 59.58 23.18 -13.34
C ALA A 333 61.10 23.14 -13.59
N ILE A 334 61.87 23.87 -12.78
CA ILE A 334 63.33 23.93 -12.86
C ILE A 334 63.91 23.08 -11.73
N ALA A 335 64.79 22.14 -12.07
CA ALA A 335 65.62 21.48 -11.06
C ALA A 335 66.61 22.52 -10.52
N SER A 336 66.47 22.90 -9.25
CA SER A 336 67.37 23.87 -8.63
C SER A 336 68.82 23.42 -8.82
N GLU A 337 69.66 24.30 -9.37
CA GLU A 337 71.08 24.01 -9.52
C GLU A 337 71.71 23.73 -8.16
N GLN A 338 72.64 22.78 -8.14
CA GLN A 338 73.31 22.37 -6.91
C GLN A 338 74.08 23.58 -6.35
N ILE A 339 73.73 24.02 -5.13
CA ILE A 339 74.34 25.19 -4.49
C ILE A 339 75.85 24.95 -4.40
N LYS A 340 76.61 25.71 -5.20
CA LYS A 340 78.06 25.60 -5.25
C LYS A 340 78.68 26.66 -4.35
N TYR A 341 79.50 26.23 -3.40
CA TYR A 341 80.32 27.16 -2.64
C TYR A 341 81.39 27.76 -3.55
N GLU A 342 81.26 29.04 -3.87
CA GLU A 342 82.28 29.80 -4.58
C GLU A 342 82.99 30.73 -3.60
N ARG A 343 84.25 30.42 -3.30
CA ARG A 343 85.07 31.20 -2.37
C ARG A 343 85.41 32.55 -2.98
N HIS A 344 85.18 33.63 -2.23
CA HIS A 344 85.47 34.99 -2.68
C HIS A 344 86.97 35.21 -2.97
N PRO A 345 87.35 35.90 -4.07
CA PRO A 345 88.75 36.02 -4.52
C PRO A 345 89.72 36.65 -3.49
N THR A 346 89.24 37.48 -2.58
CA THR A 346 90.06 38.13 -1.54
C THR A 346 90.53 37.20 -0.43
N LEU A 347 89.99 35.97 -0.35
CA LEU A 347 90.37 34.96 0.64
C LEU A 347 91.37 33.93 0.09
N GLY A 348 91.97 34.18 -1.10
CA GLY A 348 92.92 33.30 -1.76
C GLY A 348 94.37 33.49 -1.29
N GLY A 349 94.77 32.79 -0.24
CA GLY A 349 96.17 32.53 0.09
C GLY A 349 96.63 31.22 -0.55
N SER A 350 97.74 31.27 -1.29
CA SER A 350 98.37 30.17 -2.01
C SER A 350 98.77 28.98 -1.13
N GLY A 351 98.23 27.81 -1.43
CA GLY A 351 98.61 26.51 -0.86
C GLY A 351 97.94 25.35 -1.62
N PRO A 352 98.59 24.18 -1.73
CA PRO A 352 98.69 23.41 -2.99
C PRO A 352 97.42 22.68 -3.43
N VAL A 353 97.31 22.57 -4.76
CA VAL A 353 96.37 21.77 -5.53
C VAL A 353 96.41 20.31 -5.07
N VAL A 354 95.27 19.79 -4.62
CA VAL A 354 95.01 18.34 -4.54
C VAL A 354 94.14 17.98 -5.75
N PRO A 355 94.54 17.00 -6.59
CA PRO A 355 93.78 16.67 -7.79
C PRO A 355 92.42 16.08 -7.43
N ALA A 356 91.37 16.60 -8.06
CA ALA A 356 90.04 16.04 -8.03
C ALA A 356 90.07 14.62 -8.62
N SER A 357 89.87 13.63 -7.77
CA SER A 357 89.51 12.29 -8.20
C SER A 357 88.15 12.34 -8.90
N GLN A 358 88.13 11.83 -10.13
CA GLN A 358 87.01 11.75 -11.06
C GLN A 358 85.73 11.17 -10.43
N PRO A 359 84.53 11.64 -10.81
CA PRO A 359 83.31 10.89 -10.59
C PRO A 359 83.25 9.75 -11.61
N SER A 360 83.49 8.53 -11.16
CA SER A 360 83.18 7.32 -11.92
C SER A 360 81.67 7.15 -12.01
N THR A 361 81.22 7.00 -13.25
CA THR A 361 79.86 6.76 -13.72
C THR A 361 79.17 5.57 -13.05
N GLN A 362 78.01 5.79 -12.42
CA GLN A 362 76.78 5.00 -12.53
C GLN A 362 75.82 5.39 -11.40
N ASN A 363 74.83 6.21 -11.71
CA ASN A 363 73.54 6.14 -11.03
C ASN A 363 72.44 6.48 -12.04
N LYS A 364 72.22 5.52 -12.94
CA LYS A 364 70.95 5.39 -13.65
C LYS A 364 69.92 5.05 -12.57
N ARG A 365 69.21 6.05 -12.05
CA ARG A 365 68.05 5.81 -11.18
C ARG A 365 66.96 5.23 -12.09
N GLN A 366 66.94 3.91 -12.19
CA GLN A 366 65.86 3.16 -12.81
C GLN A 366 64.56 3.50 -12.07
N SER A 367 63.57 3.91 -12.84
CA SER A 367 62.18 4.01 -12.40
C SER A 367 61.72 2.61 -11.99
N ILE A 368 61.43 2.42 -10.70
CA ILE A 368 60.83 1.18 -10.19
C ILE A 368 59.32 1.37 -10.28
N LEU A 369 58.71 0.75 -11.30
CA LEU A 369 57.28 0.47 -11.35
C LEU A 369 56.93 -0.56 -10.25
N PRO A 370 55.82 -0.41 -9.52
CA PRO A 370 55.33 -1.48 -8.65
C PRO A 370 54.53 -2.50 -9.48
N GLN A 371 55.05 -3.73 -9.58
CA GLN A 371 54.31 -4.91 -10.05
C GLN A 371 53.73 -5.70 -8.87
N SER A 372 52.40 -5.88 -8.93
CA SER A 372 51.60 -7.06 -8.51
C SER A 372 51.85 -7.74 -7.16
N PHE A 373 50.80 -7.71 -6.33
CA PHE A 373 50.56 -8.60 -5.20
C PHE A 373 50.38 -10.06 -5.64
N SER A 374 51.05 -11.00 -4.95
CA SER A 374 50.52 -12.35 -4.67
C SER A 374 51.22 -13.02 -3.46
N THR A 375 50.37 -13.36 -2.47
CA THR A 375 50.31 -14.55 -1.59
C THR A 375 51.46 -14.97 -0.65
N GLN A 376 51.09 -15.06 0.65
CA GLN A 376 51.45 -16.06 1.69
C GLN A 376 52.92 -16.08 2.18
N GLN A 377 53.29 -16.28 3.47
CA GLN A 377 52.72 -17.08 4.57
C GLN A 377 53.40 -16.69 5.93
N LEU A 378 52.72 -16.89 7.08
CA LEU A 378 53.23 -16.83 8.48
C LEU A 378 54.33 -17.90 8.76
N PRO A 379 55.23 -17.83 9.81
CA PRO A 379 54.92 -17.82 11.28
C PRO A 379 56.06 -17.20 12.20
N PRO A 380 56.26 -17.55 13.50
CA PRO A 380 55.41 -17.35 14.70
C PRO A 380 56.10 -16.63 15.92
N SER A 381 55.26 -16.18 16.87
CA SER A 381 55.38 -16.11 18.37
C SER A 381 56.61 -15.56 19.14
N GLN A 382 56.43 -14.39 19.80
CA GLN A 382 56.63 -13.99 21.24
C GLN A 382 57.85 -14.46 22.12
N PRO A 383 58.16 -13.84 23.31
CA PRO A 383 57.57 -12.69 24.04
C PRO A 383 58.55 -11.68 24.75
N SER A 384 57.93 -10.62 25.32
CA SER A 384 58.22 -9.89 26.60
C SER A 384 59.40 -8.90 26.75
N SER A 385 59.10 -7.61 27.04
CA SER A 385 59.24 -6.98 28.39
C SER A 385 59.01 -5.44 28.43
N GLN A 386 58.02 -5.00 29.22
CA GLN A 386 57.92 -3.85 30.16
C GLN A 386 58.44 -2.41 29.81
N THR A 387 57.46 -1.46 29.73
CA THR A 387 57.27 -0.09 30.32
C THR A 387 58.44 0.78 30.88
N PRO A 388 58.29 2.11 31.12
CA PRO A 388 57.11 3.01 31.01
C PRO A 388 57.34 4.39 30.31
N ALA A 389 56.23 5.10 30.06
CA ALA A 389 56.14 6.48 29.58
C ALA A 389 56.17 7.52 30.72
N PRO A 390 56.44 8.82 30.42
CA PRO A 390 55.98 9.91 31.25
C PRO A 390 54.93 10.80 30.54
N SER A 391 54.03 11.27 31.38
CA SER A 391 52.95 12.22 31.24
C SER A 391 53.36 13.65 30.87
N SER A 392 52.50 14.34 30.11
CA SER A 392 52.33 15.81 30.24
C SER A 392 50.92 16.25 29.81
N GLN A 393 50.28 16.96 30.74
CA GLN A 393 48.96 17.60 30.64
C GLN A 393 48.95 18.83 29.71
N PRO A 394 47.74 19.28 29.28
CA PRO A 394 47.56 20.35 28.31
C PRO A 394 47.39 21.74 28.96
N HIS A 395 47.73 22.79 28.21
CA HIS A 395 47.42 24.18 28.53
C HIS A 395 46.55 24.84 27.43
N PRO A 396 45.81 25.93 27.78
CA PRO A 396 44.49 26.22 27.23
C PRO A 396 44.41 27.49 26.36
N TYR A 397 43.17 27.81 25.95
CA TYR A 397 42.60 29.06 25.38
C TYR A 397 42.24 29.02 23.88
N PRO A 398 41.22 29.79 23.40
CA PRO A 398 40.08 30.43 24.10
C PRO A 398 38.70 30.18 23.44
N GLN A 399 37.65 30.53 24.17
CA GLN A 399 36.23 30.51 23.79
C GLN A 399 35.86 31.50 22.67
N GLY A 400 34.93 31.08 21.81
CA GLY A 400 34.06 31.91 20.97
C GLY A 400 32.90 31.04 20.43
N PRO A 401 31.65 31.53 20.35
CA PRO A 401 30.46 30.69 20.46
C PRO A 401 29.82 30.37 19.10
N ASP A 402 29.37 29.13 18.90
CA ASP A 402 28.35 28.78 17.91
C ASP A 402 27.48 27.64 18.47
N SER A 403 26.46 28.02 19.23
CA SER A 403 25.35 27.15 19.61
C SER A 403 24.34 27.14 18.47
N TYR A 404 24.19 26.00 17.81
CA TYR A 404 23.03 25.71 16.97
C TYR A 404 21.80 25.55 17.89
N ALA A 405 21.02 26.62 18.02
CA ALA A 405 19.67 26.57 18.57
C ALA A 405 18.72 25.97 17.53
N SER A 406 18.02 24.90 17.92
CA SER A 406 16.89 24.35 17.17
C SER A 406 15.73 25.38 17.14
N PRO A 407 15.04 25.55 16.00
CA PRO A 407 13.94 26.50 15.92
C PRO A 407 12.72 25.98 16.70
N SER A 408 12.28 26.77 17.67
CA SER A 408 10.98 26.67 18.32
C SER A 408 9.86 26.88 17.29
N PHE A 409 9.06 25.84 17.06
CA PHE A 409 7.82 25.95 16.28
C PHE A 409 6.73 26.63 17.13
N GLN A 410 6.50 27.92 16.88
CA GLN A 410 5.24 28.58 17.22
C GLN A 410 4.16 28.08 16.25
N GLN A 411 3.12 27.43 16.78
CA GLN A 411 1.91 27.14 16.00
C GLN A 411 1.12 28.45 15.75
N PRO A 412 0.55 28.65 14.54
CA PRO A 412 -0.38 29.74 14.31
C PRO A 412 -1.74 29.46 14.99
N PRO A 413 -2.43 30.49 15.53
CA PRO A 413 -3.73 30.31 16.18
C PRO A 413 -4.85 30.12 15.14
N TYR A 414 -5.72 29.14 15.38
CA TYR A 414 -6.97 28.96 14.64
C TYR A 414 -7.93 30.14 14.87
N PRO A 415 -8.66 30.62 13.85
CA PRO A 415 -9.65 31.68 14.04
C PRO A 415 -10.93 31.11 14.68
N THR A 416 -11.23 31.60 15.87
CA THR A 416 -12.56 31.50 16.51
C THR A 416 -13.50 32.50 15.83
N ASN A 417 -14.53 32.02 15.14
CA ASN A 417 -15.59 32.89 14.62
C ASN A 417 -16.73 32.94 15.65
N SER A 418 -16.80 34.04 16.40
CA SER A 418 -17.91 34.39 17.29
C SER A 418 -18.83 35.41 16.60
N GLY A 419 -20.11 35.07 16.45
CA GLY A 419 -21.21 35.97 16.08
C GLY A 419 -22.37 35.85 17.10
N PRO A 420 -23.26 36.86 17.20
CA PRO A 420 -23.87 37.33 18.45
C PRO A 420 -25.13 36.55 18.92
N PRO A 421 -25.56 36.71 20.20
CA PRO A 421 -26.67 35.96 20.78
C PRO A 421 -28.00 36.73 20.71
N ALA A 422 -29.12 36.00 20.49
CA ALA A 422 -30.49 36.39 20.88
C ALA A 422 -31.46 35.22 20.65
N PRO A 423 -32.65 35.17 21.31
CA PRO A 423 -32.87 35.25 22.75
C PRO A 423 -33.69 34.04 23.28
N GLU A 424 -33.67 33.87 24.60
CA GLU A 424 -34.50 32.92 25.35
C GLU A 424 -36.01 33.08 25.06
N LYS A 425 -36.71 31.94 24.95
CA LYS A 425 -38.15 31.85 25.19
C LYS A 425 -38.42 30.80 26.27
N VAL A 426 -39.05 31.31 27.33
CA VAL A 426 -39.63 30.65 28.51
C VAL A 426 -40.44 29.38 28.16
N PRO A 427 -40.36 28.29 28.95
CA PRO A 427 -41.34 27.21 28.88
C PRO A 427 -42.51 27.50 29.84
N LEU A 428 -43.74 27.45 29.33
CA LEU A 428 -44.98 27.44 30.11
C LEU A 428 -45.75 26.15 29.80
N ASN A 429 -45.98 25.37 30.86
CA ASN A 429 -47.04 24.38 31.11
C ASN A 429 -47.70 23.63 29.94
N ALA A 430 -47.65 22.29 30.00
CA ALA A 430 -48.83 21.43 29.80
C ALA A 430 -48.66 20.06 30.48
N ALA A 431 -49.74 19.59 31.10
CA ALA A 431 -49.90 18.40 31.93
C ALA A 431 -49.97 17.08 31.11
N PRO A 432 -49.98 15.89 31.75
CA PRO A 432 -49.69 14.60 31.10
C PRO A 432 -50.93 13.94 30.49
N THR A 433 -50.80 13.36 29.31
CA THR A 433 -51.82 12.49 28.70
C THR A 433 -51.20 11.22 28.11
N ALA A 434 -51.91 10.12 28.31
CA ALA A 434 -51.53 8.72 28.13
C ALA A 434 -51.07 8.32 26.70
N PRO A 435 -50.32 7.21 26.55
CA PRO A 435 -49.82 6.77 25.24
C PRO A 435 -50.89 5.98 24.47
N GLN A 436 -51.08 6.32 23.19
CA GLN A 436 -51.70 5.43 22.19
C GLN A 436 -50.73 5.16 21.03
N PRO A 437 -50.80 3.96 20.40
CA PRO A 437 -49.72 3.40 19.61
C PRO A 437 -49.74 3.85 18.14
N SER A 438 -48.56 3.98 17.55
CA SER A 438 -48.36 4.21 16.11
C SER A 438 -47.64 3.01 15.47
N PRO A 439 -47.84 2.76 14.16
CA PRO A 439 -47.75 1.42 13.55
C PRO A 439 -46.31 0.99 13.17
N LEU A 440 -46.13 -0.33 13.13
CA LEU A 440 -44.91 -1.08 12.81
C LEU A 440 -44.32 -0.74 11.41
N PRO A 441 -42.98 -0.62 11.27
CA PRO A 441 -42.27 -0.78 10.01
C PRO A 441 -42.01 -2.27 9.68
N PRO A 442 -41.74 -2.64 8.40
CA PRO A 442 -41.66 -4.03 7.95
C PRO A 442 -40.40 -4.76 8.46
N PRO A 443 -40.37 -6.11 8.47
CA PRO A 443 -39.35 -6.87 9.19
C PRO A 443 -38.02 -6.78 8.46
N SER A 444 -37.09 -6.04 9.05
CA SER A 444 -35.66 -6.19 8.80
C SER A 444 -35.14 -7.21 9.80
N ASN A 445 -34.33 -8.14 9.35
CA ASN A 445 -33.80 -9.26 10.13
C ASN A 445 -32.76 -8.74 11.16
N THR A 446 -33.21 -8.18 12.29
CA THR A 446 -32.38 -7.64 13.39
C THR A 446 -32.46 -8.49 14.65
N PHE A 447 -32.15 -9.79 14.55
CA PHE A 447 -32.03 -10.70 15.70
C PHE A 447 -30.58 -10.97 16.13
N GLN A 448 -29.68 -9.98 16.08
CA GLN A 448 -28.27 -10.18 16.49
C GLN A 448 -27.64 -9.08 17.34
N SER A 449 -28.41 -8.26 18.05
CA SER A 449 -27.81 -7.21 18.89
C SER A 449 -28.39 -7.20 20.31
N HIS A 450 -28.14 -8.25 21.10
CA HIS A 450 -27.87 -8.15 22.55
C HIS A 450 -27.52 -9.49 23.26
N LEU A 451 -26.87 -10.45 22.59
CA LEU A 451 -26.36 -11.63 23.31
C LEU A 451 -24.99 -11.28 23.94
N PRO A 452 -24.74 -11.64 25.22
CA PRO A 452 -23.43 -11.47 25.82
C PRO A 452 -22.38 -12.29 25.04
N PRO A 453 -21.14 -11.81 24.92
CA PRO A 453 -20.14 -12.50 24.12
C PRO A 453 -19.83 -13.89 24.67
N LEU A 454 -19.65 -14.87 23.77
CA LEU A 454 -19.42 -16.26 24.16
C LEU A 454 -18.05 -16.49 24.80
N LYS A 455 -17.02 -15.75 24.36
CA LYS A 455 -15.66 -15.83 24.90
C LYS A 455 -15.04 -14.42 24.92
N PRO A 456 -15.40 -13.56 25.88
CA PRO A 456 -14.97 -12.16 25.90
C PRO A 456 -13.45 -12.05 25.93
N VAL A 457 -12.90 -11.16 25.11
CA VAL A 457 -11.47 -10.82 25.02
C VAL A 457 -11.26 -9.37 25.42
N PHE A 458 -12.14 -8.47 24.98
CA PHE A 458 -12.10 -7.05 25.37
C PHE A 458 -12.71 -6.85 26.75
N GLY A 459 -12.14 -5.95 27.55
CA GLY A 459 -12.60 -5.69 28.92
C GLY A 459 -12.14 -6.71 29.96
N ILE A 460 -11.30 -7.68 29.57
CA ILE A 460 -10.73 -8.70 30.45
C ILE A 460 -9.27 -8.34 30.76
N SER A 461 -8.81 -8.61 31.99
CA SER A 461 -7.43 -8.33 32.39
C SER A 461 -6.43 -9.22 31.65
N LEU A 462 -5.18 -8.76 31.49
CA LEU A 462 -4.14 -9.57 30.85
C LEU A 462 -3.83 -10.84 31.64
N ASP A 463 -3.88 -10.79 32.97
CA ASP A 463 -3.66 -11.95 33.83
C ASP A 463 -4.76 -13.01 33.63
N GLU A 464 -6.03 -12.62 33.55
CA GLU A 464 -7.13 -13.56 33.25
C GLU A 464 -7.01 -14.16 31.85
N LEU A 465 -6.59 -13.37 30.85
CA LEU A 465 -6.34 -13.87 29.49
C LEU A 465 -5.17 -14.86 29.48
N TYR A 466 -4.10 -14.57 30.24
CA TYR A 466 -2.94 -15.43 30.39
C TYR A 466 -3.32 -16.78 31.03
N GLU A 467 -4.04 -16.75 32.15
CA GLU A 467 -4.51 -17.96 32.83
C GLU A 467 -5.45 -18.80 31.95
N ARG A 468 -6.34 -18.15 31.20
CA ARG A 468 -7.34 -18.82 30.36
C ARG A 468 -6.74 -19.46 29.12
N ASP A 469 -5.91 -18.71 28.39
CA ASP A 469 -5.44 -19.10 27.06
C ASP A 469 -4.01 -19.71 27.09
N GLY A 470 -3.29 -19.59 28.21
CA GLY A 470 -1.98 -20.21 28.43
C GLY A 470 -0.83 -19.54 27.67
N THR A 471 -1.06 -18.38 27.08
CA THR A 471 -0.09 -17.62 26.27
C THR A 471 0.16 -16.25 26.88
N ALA A 472 1.42 -15.89 27.09
CA ALA A 472 1.82 -14.62 27.72
C ALA A 472 1.37 -13.37 26.94
N VAL A 473 1.22 -13.49 25.62
CA VAL A 473 0.72 -12.43 24.75
C VAL A 473 -0.61 -12.87 24.13
N PRO A 474 -1.71 -12.09 24.28
CA PRO A 474 -3.02 -12.46 23.75
C PRO A 474 -3.05 -12.64 22.23
N MET A 475 -3.81 -13.64 21.73
CA MET A 475 -3.91 -13.95 20.30
C MET A 475 -4.38 -12.77 19.44
N ILE A 476 -5.24 -11.90 19.98
CA ILE A 476 -5.67 -10.67 19.29
C ILE A 476 -4.49 -9.75 18.95
N VAL A 477 -3.50 -9.66 19.84
CA VAL A 477 -2.30 -8.85 19.64
C VAL A 477 -1.48 -9.44 18.49
N TYR A 478 -1.24 -10.76 18.50
CA TYR A 478 -0.53 -11.44 17.42
C TYR A 478 -1.21 -11.32 16.06
N GLN A 479 -2.53 -11.56 15.99
CA GLN A 479 -3.29 -11.45 14.74
C GLN A 479 -3.24 -10.02 14.18
N CYS A 480 -3.36 -9.01 15.04
CA CYS A 480 -3.24 -7.62 14.62
C CYS A 480 -1.82 -7.30 14.12
N PHE A 481 -0.77 -7.73 14.82
CA PHE A 481 0.62 -7.55 14.36
C PHE A 481 0.83 -8.23 13.01
N GLN A 482 0.39 -9.46 12.85
CA GLN A 482 0.54 -10.20 11.61
C GLN A 482 -0.11 -9.47 10.43
N ALA A 483 -1.34 -8.98 10.59
CA ALA A 483 -2.00 -8.19 9.53
C ALA A 483 -1.23 -6.90 9.22
N ILE A 484 -0.81 -6.16 10.25
CA ILE A 484 -0.16 -4.86 10.09
C ILE A 484 1.25 -5.03 9.51
N GLU A 485 1.97 -6.08 9.87
CA GLU A 485 3.29 -6.38 9.32
C GLU A 485 3.20 -6.90 7.87
N LEU A 486 2.18 -7.67 7.51
CA LEU A 486 2.00 -8.15 6.15
C LEU A 486 1.47 -7.07 5.19
N PHE A 487 0.61 -6.17 5.68
CA PHE A 487 -0.18 -5.27 4.82
C PHE A 487 -0.06 -3.78 5.16
N GLY A 488 0.55 -3.43 6.29
CA GLY A 488 0.56 -2.08 6.85
C GLY A 488 1.93 -1.41 7.00
N LEU A 489 3.05 -2.13 6.82
CA LEU A 489 4.41 -1.58 7.03
C LEU A 489 4.69 -0.33 6.17
N ASP A 490 4.21 -0.31 4.93
CA ASP A 490 4.39 0.82 4.01
C ASP A 490 3.20 1.80 3.99
N MET A 491 2.18 1.57 4.84
CA MET A 491 0.98 2.40 4.85
C MET A 491 1.24 3.73 5.55
N GLU A 492 1.15 4.83 4.79
CA GLU A 492 1.29 6.18 5.33
C GLU A 492 0.34 6.44 6.51
N GLY A 493 0.92 6.83 7.65
CA GLY A 493 0.18 7.16 8.85
C GLY A 493 -0.46 5.96 9.55
N ILE A 494 0.02 4.73 9.34
CA ILE A 494 -0.43 3.56 10.12
C ILE A 494 -0.38 3.86 11.63
N TYR A 495 -1.40 3.45 12.38
CA TYR A 495 -1.69 3.86 13.77
C TYR A 495 -2.12 5.31 14.01
N ARG A 496 -1.71 6.27 13.18
CA ARG A 496 -2.17 7.66 13.28
C ARG A 496 -3.55 7.86 12.64
N LEU A 497 -3.75 7.31 11.45
CA LEU A 497 -5.02 7.37 10.74
C LEU A 497 -6.04 6.42 11.38
N SER A 498 -7.31 6.83 11.40
CA SER A 498 -8.40 6.02 11.95
C SER A 498 -8.98 5.13 10.87
N GLY A 499 -9.19 3.86 11.19
CA GLY A 499 -9.98 2.93 10.38
C GLY A 499 -11.49 3.14 10.52
N SER A 500 -12.25 2.37 9.74
CA SER A 500 -13.71 2.27 9.86
C SER A 500 -14.14 1.75 11.23
N ALA A 501 -14.86 2.58 11.99
CA ALA A 501 -15.44 2.19 13.28
C ALA A 501 -16.36 0.96 13.19
N ASN A 502 -17.04 0.79 12.05
CA ASN A 502 -17.88 -0.38 11.81
C ASN A 502 -17.06 -1.67 11.66
N HIS A 503 -15.94 -1.62 10.92
CA HIS A 503 -15.04 -2.77 10.78
C HIS A 503 -14.38 -3.11 12.13
N ILE A 504 -13.96 -2.10 12.90
CA ILE A 504 -13.41 -2.31 14.25
C ILE A 504 -14.43 -3.03 15.14
N ASN A 505 -15.69 -2.56 15.17
CA ASN A 505 -16.73 -3.20 15.98
C ASN A 505 -17.06 -4.63 15.52
N GLN A 506 -17.02 -4.90 14.21
CA GLN A 506 -17.22 -6.24 13.66
C GLN A 506 -16.08 -7.18 14.07
N MET A 507 -14.82 -6.76 13.90
CA MET A 507 -13.66 -7.57 14.31
C MET A 507 -13.61 -7.76 15.83
N LYS A 508 -13.97 -6.74 16.61
CA LYS A 508 -14.11 -6.85 18.07
C LYS A 508 -15.09 -7.97 18.43
N SER A 509 -16.28 -7.96 17.81
CA SER A 509 -17.30 -8.99 18.02
C SER A 509 -16.79 -10.40 17.64
N LEU A 510 -16.00 -10.53 16.57
CA LEU A 510 -15.41 -11.80 16.19
C LEU A 510 -14.47 -12.33 17.28
N PHE A 511 -13.57 -11.51 17.80
CA PHE A 511 -12.67 -11.92 18.89
C PHE A 511 -13.42 -12.25 20.19
N ASP A 512 -14.44 -11.47 20.55
CA ASP A 512 -15.23 -11.69 21.77
C ASP A 512 -16.16 -12.92 21.69
N ASN A 513 -16.37 -13.52 20.51
CA ASN A 513 -17.23 -14.70 20.33
C ASN A 513 -16.45 -15.96 19.94
N ASP A 514 -15.49 -15.86 19.02
CA ASP A 514 -14.66 -16.99 18.60
C ASP A 514 -13.32 -16.51 17.99
N SER A 515 -12.30 -16.36 18.85
CA SER A 515 -10.96 -15.96 18.44
C SER A 515 -10.23 -17.01 17.59
N SER A 516 -10.69 -18.27 17.55
CA SER A 516 -10.02 -19.34 16.80
C SER A 516 -10.26 -19.29 15.30
N GLN A 517 -11.34 -18.62 14.87
CA GLN A 517 -11.71 -18.45 13.46
C GLN A 517 -11.10 -17.20 12.83
N VAL A 518 -10.41 -16.38 13.62
CA VAL A 518 -9.80 -15.15 13.13
C VAL A 518 -8.42 -15.45 12.56
N ASP A 519 -8.30 -15.28 11.25
CA ASP A 519 -7.04 -15.37 10.51
C ASP A 519 -6.81 -14.07 9.73
N PHE A 520 -5.91 -13.23 10.20
CA PHE A 520 -5.60 -11.96 9.53
C PHE A 520 -4.46 -12.07 8.50
N THR A 521 -4.05 -13.28 8.11
CA THR A 521 -3.18 -13.46 6.92
C THR A 521 -3.93 -13.21 5.61
N ASN A 522 -5.27 -13.26 5.62
CA ASN A 522 -6.11 -12.97 4.47
C ASN A 522 -6.75 -11.57 4.59
N PRO A 523 -6.44 -10.63 3.67
CA PRO A 523 -7.01 -9.27 3.66
C PRO A 523 -8.54 -9.17 3.67
N GLU A 524 -9.23 -10.16 3.11
CA GLU A 524 -10.70 -10.20 3.13
C GLU A 524 -11.26 -10.25 4.56
N ASN A 525 -10.55 -10.89 5.49
CA ASN A 525 -11.01 -11.11 6.86
C ASN A 525 -11.00 -9.82 7.72
N PHE A 526 -10.32 -8.77 7.25
CA PHE A 526 -10.34 -7.43 7.86
C PHE A 526 -10.73 -6.35 6.84
N TYR A 527 -11.49 -6.70 5.81
CA TYR A 527 -12.08 -5.77 4.85
C TYR A 527 -11.06 -4.94 4.06
N HIS A 528 -9.84 -5.46 3.86
CA HIS A 528 -8.69 -4.74 3.27
C HIS A 528 -8.38 -3.41 3.96
N ASP A 529 -8.80 -3.25 5.22
CA ASP A 529 -8.66 -2.01 5.98
C ASP A 529 -7.74 -2.22 7.18
N VAL A 530 -6.43 -2.20 6.92
CA VAL A 530 -5.40 -2.39 7.95
C VAL A 530 -5.41 -1.25 9.00
N ASN A 531 -5.93 -0.06 8.67
CA ASN A 531 -6.15 1.00 9.65
C ASN A 531 -7.25 0.62 10.66
N SER A 532 -8.23 -0.18 10.24
CA SER A 532 -9.19 -0.77 11.18
C SER A 532 -8.55 -1.82 12.07
N VAL A 533 -7.59 -2.62 11.57
CA VAL A 533 -6.83 -3.55 12.42
C VAL A 533 -5.96 -2.80 13.44
N ALA A 534 -5.26 -1.75 13.00
CA ALA A 534 -4.51 -0.86 13.89
C ALA A 534 -5.43 -0.17 14.92
N GLY A 535 -6.63 0.22 14.51
CA GLY A 535 -7.67 0.76 15.39
C GLY A 535 -8.17 -0.25 16.41
N LEU A 536 -8.37 -1.51 15.99
CA LEU A 536 -8.78 -2.63 16.84
C LEU A 536 -7.75 -2.92 17.93
N LEU A 537 -6.46 -3.00 17.56
CA LEU A 537 -5.37 -3.21 18.51
C LEU A 537 -5.31 -2.09 19.57
N LYS A 538 -5.41 -0.82 19.14
CA LYS A 538 -5.48 0.30 20.09
C LYS A 538 -6.76 0.28 20.93
N GLN A 539 -7.87 -0.26 20.42
CA GLN A 539 -9.09 -0.42 21.20
C GLN A 539 -8.93 -1.50 22.26
N PHE A 540 -8.26 -2.61 21.96
CA PHE A 540 -7.98 -3.67 22.91
C PHE A 540 -7.22 -3.14 24.13
N PHE A 541 -6.12 -2.40 23.93
CA PHE A 541 -5.36 -1.82 25.03
C PHE A 541 -6.13 -0.78 25.84
N ARG A 542 -6.97 0.03 25.18
CA ARG A 542 -7.83 1.02 25.87
C ARG A 542 -8.97 0.39 26.68
N ASP A 543 -9.41 -0.80 26.28
CA ASP A 543 -10.47 -1.54 26.95
C ASP A 543 -9.94 -2.41 28.10
N LEU A 544 -8.62 -2.48 28.32
CA LEU A 544 -8.06 -3.20 29.46
C LEU A 544 -8.52 -2.57 30.79
N PRO A 545 -8.92 -3.38 31.79
CA PRO A 545 -9.25 -2.90 33.13
C PRO A 545 -8.08 -2.17 33.83
N ASP A 546 -6.86 -2.67 33.62
CA ASP A 546 -5.61 -2.03 34.04
C ASP A 546 -4.74 -1.79 32.80
N PRO A 547 -4.22 -0.57 32.55
CA PRO A 547 -3.42 -0.28 31.36
C PRO A 547 -2.18 -1.16 31.26
N LEU A 548 -1.61 -1.27 30.05
CA LEU A 548 -0.43 -2.12 29.83
C LEU A 548 0.75 -1.75 30.74
N PHE A 549 0.94 -0.46 31.03
CA PHE A 549 1.98 0.03 31.95
C PHE A 549 1.59 -0.05 33.45
N THR A 550 0.42 -0.60 33.76
CA THR A 550 -0.22 -0.71 35.08
C THR A 550 -0.51 0.63 35.74
N SER A 551 -1.65 0.75 36.39
CA SER A 551 -2.01 1.95 37.15
C SER A 551 -1.10 2.15 38.38
N GLN A 552 -0.59 1.04 38.94
CA GLN A 552 0.30 1.05 40.09
C GLN A 552 1.65 1.72 39.78
N SER A 553 2.27 1.38 38.64
CA SER A 553 3.58 1.90 38.26
C SER A 553 3.52 3.22 37.47
N TYR A 554 2.31 3.72 37.16
CA TYR A 554 2.11 4.92 36.33
C TYR A 554 2.93 6.12 36.81
N SER A 555 2.88 6.43 38.11
CA SER A 555 3.58 7.59 38.67
C SER A 555 5.10 7.47 38.50
N ASP A 556 5.64 6.26 38.62
CA ASP A 556 7.07 5.99 38.48
C ASP A 556 7.53 6.15 37.03
N PHE A 557 6.73 5.68 36.07
CA PHE A 557 7.00 5.91 34.65
C PHE A 557 6.99 7.41 34.29
N ILE A 558 6.03 8.18 34.79
CA ILE A 558 5.98 9.63 34.57
C ILE A 558 7.17 10.33 35.23
N ASN A 559 7.56 9.92 36.44
CA ASN A 559 8.74 10.48 37.12
C ASN A 559 10.03 10.16 36.38
N ALA A 560 10.19 8.93 35.88
CA ALA A 560 11.34 8.55 35.05
C ALA A 560 11.40 9.39 33.77
N ALA A 561 10.25 9.66 33.11
CA ALA A 561 10.19 10.49 31.90
C ALA A 561 10.66 11.95 32.11
N ARG A 562 10.58 12.46 33.35
CA ARG A 562 11.04 13.81 33.72
C ARG A 562 12.56 13.92 33.85
N ILE A 563 13.30 12.81 33.80
CA ILE A 563 14.76 12.81 33.85
C ILE A 563 15.31 13.34 32.52
N ASP A 564 16.07 14.45 32.59
CA ASP A 564 16.66 15.08 31.41
C ASP A 564 17.79 14.26 30.79
N ASP A 565 18.60 13.58 31.62
CA ASP A 565 19.68 12.70 31.16
C ASP A 565 19.11 11.45 30.48
N ASP A 566 19.43 11.29 29.19
CA ASP A 566 18.86 10.22 28.34
C ASP A 566 19.23 8.82 28.82
N VAL A 567 20.46 8.63 29.30
CA VAL A 567 20.97 7.33 29.75
C VAL A 567 20.29 6.94 31.07
N LYS A 568 20.22 7.87 32.03
CA LYS A 568 19.53 7.64 33.30
C LYS A 568 18.03 7.43 33.12
N ARG A 569 17.41 8.16 32.19
CA ARG A 569 15.99 7.97 31.85
C ARG A 569 15.75 6.58 31.28
N ARG A 570 16.57 6.14 30.30
CA ARG A 570 16.52 4.79 29.76
C ARG A 570 16.68 3.74 30.87
N ASP A 571 17.70 3.86 31.72
CA ASP A 571 17.98 2.87 32.78
C ASP A 571 16.85 2.80 33.82
N SER A 572 16.27 3.94 34.17
CA SER A 572 15.11 4.00 35.07
C SER A 572 13.88 3.34 34.43
N LEU A 573 13.61 3.63 33.16
CA LEU A 573 12.50 3.00 32.43
C LEU A 573 12.71 1.49 32.25
N HIS A 574 13.93 1.04 31.97
CA HIS A 574 14.27 -0.38 31.88
C HIS A 574 13.97 -1.11 33.20
N ALA A 575 14.42 -0.55 34.33
CA ALA A 575 14.15 -1.14 35.65
C ALA A 575 12.64 -1.22 35.96
N LEU A 576 11.87 -0.20 35.57
CA LEU A 576 10.41 -0.20 35.74
C LEU A 576 9.72 -1.22 34.85
N VAL A 577 10.14 -1.34 33.59
CA VAL A 577 9.61 -2.34 32.64
C VAL A 577 9.84 -3.75 33.18
N ASN A 578 11.02 -4.06 33.73
CA ASN A 578 11.32 -5.38 34.31
C ASN A 578 10.54 -5.70 35.59
N ASN A 579 9.93 -4.70 36.23
CA ASN A 579 9.08 -4.91 37.41
C ASN A 579 7.59 -5.05 37.05
N LEU A 580 7.22 -5.00 35.77
CA LEU A 580 5.85 -5.26 35.33
C LEU A 580 5.47 -6.73 35.55
N PRO A 581 4.18 -7.04 35.82
CA PRO A 581 3.70 -8.42 35.84
C PRO A 581 4.01 -9.16 34.53
N ASP A 582 4.22 -10.47 34.58
CA ASP A 582 4.70 -11.28 33.44
C ASP A 582 3.87 -11.07 32.16
N ALA A 583 2.53 -11.10 32.27
CA ALA A 583 1.63 -10.90 31.12
C ALA A 583 1.75 -9.48 30.52
N HIS A 584 1.93 -8.47 31.39
CA HIS A 584 2.13 -7.09 30.99
C HIS A 584 3.51 -6.88 30.35
N TYR A 585 4.57 -7.42 30.95
CA TYR A 585 5.93 -7.36 30.41
C TYR A 585 6.03 -8.04 29.04
N ALA A 586 5.54 -9.28 28.92
CA ALA A 586 5.59 -10.03 27.66
C ALA A 586 4.80 -9.32 26.55
N THR A 587 3.60 -8.82 26.88
CA THR A 587 2.77 -8.07 25.93
C THR A 587 3.44 -6.75 25.54
N LEU A 588 4.03 -6.01 26.49
CA LEU A 588 4.75 -4.78 26.22
C LEU A 588 5.96 -5.02 25.31
N ARG A 589 6.76 -6.04 25.59
CA ARG A 589 7.89 -6.42 24.74
C ARG A 589 7.44 -6.68 23.30
N ALA A 590 6.38 -7.47 23.12
CA ALA A 590 5.84 -7.77 21.81
C ALA A 590 5.34 -6.51 21.08
N VAL A 591 4.65 -5.60 21.78
CA VAL A 591 4.21 -4.31 21.24
C VAL A 591 5.39 -3.45 20.81
N ILE A 592 6.41 -3.29 21.66
CA ILE A 592 7.54 -2.41 21.33
C ILE A 592 8.35 -2.98 20.16
N LEU A 593 8.57 -4.29 20.07
CA LEU A 593 9.21 -4.92 18.92
C LEU A 593 8.42 -4.71 17.63
N HIS A 594 7.09 -4.86 17.66
CA HIS A 594 6.25 -4.58 16.51
C HIS A 594 6.33 -3.09 16.09
N LEU A 595 6.22 -2.17 17.04
CA LEU A 595 6.32 -0.73 16.78
C LEU A 595 7.72 -0.33 16.28
N ASN A 596 8.77 -1.02 16.71
CA ASN A 596 10.12 -0.84 16.20
C ASN A 596 10.18 -1.19 14.71
N LYS A 597 9.61 -2.33 14.31
CA LYS A 597 9.50 -2.73 12.90
C LYS A 597 8.77 -1.70 12.04
N ILE A 598 7.71 -1.08 12.58
CA ILE A 598 6.98 0.01 11.90
C ILE A 598 7.89 1.24 11.74
N GLN A 599 8.63 1.60 12.79
CA GLN A 599 9.54 2.74 12.76
C GLN A 599 10.68 2.53 11.75
N GLU A 600 11.17 1.31 11.54
CA GLU A 600 12.21 1.02 10.55
C GLU A 600 11.76 1.35 9.12
N HIS A 601 10.44 1.33 8.87
CA HIS A 601 9.81 1.67 7.58
C HIS A 601 9.31 3.13 7.52
N TYR A 602 9.78 4.01 8.43
CA TYR A 602 9.29 5.39 8.53
C TYR A 602 9.46 6.23 7.26
N THR A 603 10.39 5.86 6.36
CA THR A 603 10.57 6.53 5.07
C THR A 603 9.35 6.40 4.16
N GLN A 604 8.64 5.27 4.24
CA GLN A 604 7.42 4.98 3.49
C GLN A 604 6.18 5.38 4.29
N ASN A 605 6.04 4.84 5.51
CA ASN A 605 4.82 5.01 6.30
C ASN A 605 4.76 6.35 7.07
N ARG A 606 5.83 7.15 7.10
CA ARG A 606 5.91 8.46 7.79
C ARG A 606 5.73 8.41 9.31
N MET A 607 5.81 7.22 9.92
CA MET A 607 5.66 7.00 11.36
C MET A 607 7.01 6.73 12.02
N ASN A 608 7.73 7.79 12.40
CA ASN A 608 8.93 7.69 13.23
C ASN A 608 8.57 7.45 14.71
N ALA A 609 9.57 7.22 15.57
CA ALA A 609 9.38 6.95 17.00
C ALA A 609 8.46 7.97 17.69
N GLY A 610 8.68 9.28 17.47
CA GLY A 610 7.86 10.34 18.04
C GLY A 610 6.40 10.30 17.57
N ASN A 611 6.16 10.10 16.27
CA ASN A 611 4.79 9.99 15.72
C ASN A 611 4.05 8.77 16.29
N ILE A 612 4.75 7.64 16.44
CA ILE A 612 4.20 6.43 17.06
C ILE A 612 3.91 6.67 18.54
N ALA A 613 4.84 7.31 19.26
CA ALA A 613 4.69 7.60 20.68
C ALA A 613 3.49 8.51 20.99
N ILE A 614 3.17 9.47 20.11
CA ILE A 614 1.96 10.30 20.22
C ILE A 614 0.69 9.43 20.15
N CYS A 615 0.68 8.40 19.31
CA CYS A 615 -0.47 7.51 19.16
C CYS A 615 -0.63 6.53 20.33
N PHE A 616 0.49 6.03 20.88
CA PHE A 616 0.50 4.97 21.88
C PHE A 616 0.65 5.43 23.33
N GLY A 617 1.20 6.63 23.59
CA GLY A 617 1.32 7.21 24.93
C GLY A 617 0.01 7.13 25.74
N PRO A 618 -1.08 7.77 25.28
CA PRO A 618 -2.36 7.68 25.98
C PRO A 618 -2.98 6.28 25.92
N THR A 619 -2.73 5.52 24.86
CA THR A 619 -3.32 4.18 24.65
C THR A 619 -2.77 3.14 25.63
N LEU A 620 -1.49 3.22 26.00
CA LEU A 620 -0.83 2.20 26.82
C LEU A 620 -0.67 2.61 28.29
N LEU A 621 -0.63 3.92 28.58
CA LEU A 621 -0.43 4.43 29.95
C LEU A 621 -1.72 4.97 30.60
N SER A 622 -2.78 5.26 29.84
CA SER A 622 -3.99 5.85 30.41
C SER A 622 -5.15 4.86 30.38
N ALA A 623 -5.81 4.67 31.52
CA ALA A 623 -7.08 3.95 31.58
C ALA A 623 -8.17 4.76 30.85
N SER A 624 -9.21 4.08 30.37
CA SER A 624 -10.36 4.64 29.64
C SER A 624 -11.20 5.65 30.45
N THR A 625 -10.80 5.94 31.70
CA THR A 625 -11.41 6.92 32.60
C THR A 625 -10.38 7.96 33.08
N GLY A 626 -10.19 9.02 32.29
CA GLY A 626 -9.71 10.32 32.80
C GLY A 626 -8.22 10.48 33.03
N GLY A 627 -7.37 10.17 32.04
CA GLY A 627 -5.95 10.50 32.07
C GLY A 627 -5.70 11.99 32.38
N ASN A 628 -4.70 12.25 33.24
CA ASN A 628 -4.31 13.60 33.60
C ASN A 628 -3.73 14.30 32.35
N ILE A 629 -4.48 15.22 31.75
CA ILE A 629 -4.09 15.94 30.50
C ILE A 629 -2.70 16.58 30.64
N ALA A 630 -2.32 16.97 31.86
CA ALA A 630 -1.01 17.53 32.19
C ALA A 630 0.17 16.56 31.93
N ASP A 631 -0.05 15.25 32.02
CA ASP A 631 0.98 14.24 31.84
C ASP A 631 1.07 13.69 30.41
N ALA A 632 0.24 14.17 29.48
CA ALA A 632 0.20 13.69 28.09
C ALA A 632 1.58 13.75 27.40
N GLY A 633 2.33 14.85 27.59
CA GLY A 633 3.69 14.97 27.05
C GLY A 633 4.68 13.97 27.65
N TRP A 634 4.53 13.66 28.94
CA TRP A 634 5.37 12.68 29.63
C TRP A 634 5.04 11.25 29.21
N GLN A 635 3.77 10.92 29.00
CA GLN A 635 3.35 9.62 28.45
C GLN A 635 3.98 9.37 27.07
N VAL A 636 3.98 10.38 26.20
CA VAL A 636 4.65 10.30 24.89
C VAL A 636 6.15 10.07 25.07
N ARG A 637 6.81 10.82 25.97
CA ARG A 637 8.25 10.67 26.23
C ARG A 637 8.62 9.30 26.80
N VAL A 638 7.76 8.65 27.60
CA VAL A 638 7.95 7.25 28.03
C VAL A 638 8.02 6.34 26.82
N ILE A 639 6.97 6.35 25.97
CA ILE A 639 6.90 5.45 24.81
C ILE A 639 8.03 5.71 23.83
N GLU A 640 8.34 6.98 23.54
CA GLU A 640 9.43 7.33 22.62
C GLU A 640 10.79 6.86 23.16
N THR A 641 11.08 7.05 24.45
CA THR A 641 12.35 6.60 25.04
C THR A 641 12.44 5.07 25.01
N VAL A 642 11.35 4.36 25.33
CA VAL A 642 11.32 2.89 25.28
C VAL A 642 11.53 2.38 23.84
N LEU A 643 10.86 3.01 22.87
CA LEU A 643 10.91 2.61 21.46
C LEU A 643 12.27 2.88 20.81
N VAL A 644 12.89 4.04 21.05
CA VAL A 644 14.24 4.36 20.53
C VAL A 644 15.31 3.43 21.13
N ASN A 645 15.09 2.92 22.35
CA ASN A 645 16.01 2.04 23.06
C ASN A 645 15.51 0.59 23.12
N THR A 646 14.73 0.14 22.11
CA THR A 646 14.06 -1.17 22.10
C THR A 646 15.00 -2.31 22.53
N PHE A 647 16.12 -2.50 21.82
CA PHE A 647 17.08 -3.59 22.07
C PHE A 647 18.00 -3.37 23.29
N GLN A 648 17.90 -2.23 23.97
CA GLN A 648 18.61 -1.96 25.23
C GLN A 648 17.72 -2.17 26.45
N ILE A 649 16.40 -2.13 26.27
CA ILE A 649 15.39 -2.32 27.31
C ILE A 649 14.84 -3.75 27.28
N PHE A 650 14.75 -4.34 26.09
CA PHE A 650 14.34 -5.72 25.88
C PHE A 650 15.51 -6.46 25.28
N ASP A 651 16.00 -7.49 25.96
CA ASP A 651 17.07 -8.35 25.45
C ASP A 651 16.65 -9.02 24.13
N ASP A 652 17.62 -9.24 23.24
CA ASP A 652 17.48 -10.10 22.06
C ASP A 652 17.32 -11.56 22.55
N ASP A 653 16.15 -12.16 22.33
CA ASP A 653 15.96 -13.62 22.49
C ASP A 653 16.27 -14.34 21.17
#